data_AF-A0A2E0XZD3-F1
#
_entry.id   AF-A0A2E0XZD3-F1
#
_cell.length_a   1.000
_cell.length_b   1.000
_cell.length_c   1.000
_cell.angle_alpha   90.00
_cell.angle_beta   90.00
_cell.angle_gamma   90.00
#
_symmetry.space_group_name_H-M   'P 1'
#
loop_
_entity.id
_entity.type
_entity.pdbx_description
1 polymer ?
#
loop_
_entity_poly.entity_id
_entity_poly.type
_entity_poly.pdbx_seq_one_letter_code
_entity_poly.pdbx_strand_id
1 'polypeptide(L)'
;MTLLMPLILMTSVLGAMQDAAPSRPEDRPVPSVEAALDSFILPDGYAINCFASEEMFPELANPIAMTFDAGGRLWVAVSPTYPHLEPGEQPRDKLLVLEDVDGDGVADKQTIFADGLYIPTGFVLGDGGAYIVSQPNLLHLRDLDGDFIADEQEVVLHGFGAEDSHHSMSAFTWGHDGAIYFNEGTFHHTQIETPWGPRRLRHGGVIRYKPDTEEVDIVVSFPFANPWGHAIDRWGQSVISDASNGYNYCLAHLMGAHTYPDDIKGQGPYRNIRSFTPGGRRPASGSEFIRSSHLPEEVQGRFVTSQCIGFHGLRWYDLEEVGSGWRTEALPMELLQSTDTSFRPVSMQVGPDGGFYVLDWANPIVGHMQFNVRDDRRDHDHGRVWRITYPDRPLSTPPVIEGASIPEQLDLLKAYENRTRALARRALQEGDADQILPELDRWVASLDPNDPEYEHHLAEALWIHQGLNHVDESLLERVLTADEPSARMAGMRVLRWWMDDIEDPFPMLERGVLDPNERVRLEAVVALGHVPDVRAAELAGLATIQPMDSDFEVTFNRTLAALSPWGTPTGEGTAAWRLQQLEDAELLEKPLDHFVARERLRRPGLQVDERQRAVQWMAERTDRTPAGELVHGLSKLHPDRDALDDGLSMLLEIPRAELAEIREQLLELTNDPAASSRLREAAWAAIAVVDSNLEQTWQLAGTSSDSRRARFELMSSLSRLSEREDSADLREEAWNLSRSLLPELSELDAMQQAPEGRYVRLSLPRPGTITLAEVEVESRDRNVALGKTAVQSSTGWDGHASLALDGRTSGVFSDGTSTHTREDDPDPYWEVDLGETVPIDAITIWGRSERPYDQRLNGFSIEILDADRAVSWQVADLPAPQFHSRIEPGRSWDHELVESAMRTMTSIPGREQDAMIALTPYAASDETPDLALSAIEAMQPVPQAFWSPEQEAFRIKEVDILAVADRMIYDIRRFDVQAGQPVRITLTNDDSMPHNLLICKPGSMRKVGTAADNLGTGPDAVAMNYVPDMKEIMHVLALVEPDETDDILFIAPDRPGRYPYVCTFPGHWPMMNGVMTVKRRPRQ
;
A
#
# COMPACT_ATOMS: atom_id res chain seq x y z
N MET A 1 -58.24 -30.43 4.78
CA MET A 1 -57.50 -30.88 5.98
C MET A 1 -56.16 -30.17 5.96
N THR A 2 -56.11 -29.01 6.61
CA THR A 2 -55.48 -28.79 7.94
C THR A 2 -53.96 -28.66 7.78
N LEU A 3 -53.34 -27.47 7.73
CA LEU A 3 -53.27 -26.41 8.76
C LEU A 3 -53.01 -27.02 10.15
N LEU A 4 -51.73 -27.14 10.54
CA LEU A 4 -51.22 -27.12 11.93
C LEU A 4 -49.76 -27.63 11.97
N MET A 5 -48.79 -26.72 11.82
CA MET A 5 -47.44 -26.80 12.41
C MET A 5 -46.65 -25.54 12.00
N PRO A 6 -47.03 -24.36 12.51
CA PRO A 6 -46.05 -23.62 13.31
C PRO A 6 -46.74 -22.82 14.45
N LEU A 7 -47.27 -23.51 15.47
CA LEU A 7 -47.86 -22.84 16.65
C LEU A 7 -47.20 -23.27 17.99
N ILE A 8 -46.12 -24.06 17.95
CA ILE A 8 -45.49 -24.61 19.17
C ILE A 8 -44.10 -24.00 19.45
N LEU A 9 -43.47 -23.28 18.50
CA LEU A 9 -42.28 -22.47 18.80
C LEU A 9 -42.58 -21.02 19.23
N MET A 10 -43.84 -20.58 19.13
CA MET A 10 -44.26 -19.23 19.56
C MET A 10 -44.68 -19.15 21.03
N THR A 11 -44.79 -20.28 21.73
CA THR A 11 -45.20 -20.33 23.16
C THR A 11 -44.05 -20.53 24.13
N SER A 12 -42.85 -20.88 23.68
CA SER A 12 -41.63 -20.92 24.52
C SER A 12 -40.78 -19.64 24.46
N VAL A 13 -41.10 -18.69 23.56
CA VAL A 13 -40.46 -17.36 23.50
C VAL A 13 -41.34 -16.28 24.18
N LEU A 14 -42.65 -16.49 24.31
CA LEU A 14 -43.50 -15.61 25.14
C LEU A 14 -43.37 -15.87 26.65
N GLY A 15 -42.92 -17.06 27.07
CA GLY A 15 -42.76 -17.42 28.49
C GLY A 15 -41.45 -16.97 29.14
N ALA A 16 -40.48 -16.49 28.36
CA ALA A 16 -39.20 -15.98 28.85
C ALA A 16 -39.09 -14.44 28.81
N MET A 17 -40.15 -13.75 28.38
CA MET A 17 -40.28 -12.29 28.47
C MET A 17 -41.22 -11.84 29.59
N GLN A 18 -41.58 -12.74 30.51
CA GLN A 18 -42.56 -12.46 31.57
C GLN A 18 -41.97 -12.46 32.99
N ASP A 19 -40.66 -12.68 33.16
CA ASP A 19 -39.96 -12.57 34.45
C ASP A 19 -38.70 -11.69 34.34
N ALA A 20 -38.94 -10.43 33.98
CA ALA A 20 -38.22 -9.24 34.45
C ALA A 20 -38.88 -8.05 33.75
N ALA A 21 -40.13 -7.73 34.11
CA ALA A 21 -40.52 -6.33 33.97
C ALA A 21 -39.51 -5.56 34.84
N PRO A 22 -38.66 -4.67 34.27
CA PRO A 22 -37.91 -3.77 35.14
C PRO A 22 -38.97 -3.10 36.02
N SER A 23 -38.73 -3.05 37.33
CA SER A 23 -39.56 -2.25 38.23
C SER A 23 -39.89 -0.96 37.52
N ARG A 24 -41.18 -0.69 37.27
CA ARG A 24 -41.57 0.54 36.59
C ARG A 24 -40.89 1.68 37.36
N PRO A 25 -40.28 2.69 36.69
CA PRO A 25 -39.71 3.86 37.37
C PRO A 25 -40.83 4.76 37.97
N GLU A 26 -41.84 4.13 38.58
CA GLU A 26 -42.97 4.75 39.25
C GLU A 26 -42.43 5.55 40.46
N ASP A 27 -42.66 6.86 40.41
CA ASP A 27 -42.64 7.79 41.54
C ASP A 27 -41.31 8.09 42.26
N ARG A 28 -40.14 7.93 41.62
CA ARG A 28 -38.89 8.46 42.20
C ARG A 28 -38.68 9.92 41.78
N PRO A 29 -38.85 10.90 42.69
CA PRO A 29 -38.50 12.28 42.40
C PRO A 29 -36.98 12.38 42.17
N VAL A 30 -36.57 13.42 41.45
CA VAL A 30 -35.16 13.82 41.38
C VAL A 30 -34.67 14.03 42.83
N PRO A 31 -33.58 13.38 43.27
CA PRO A 31 -33.09 13.50 44.65
C PRO A 31 -32.58 14.92 44.91
N SER A 32 -32.57 15.40 46.17
CA SER A 32 -31.92 16.69 46.49
C SER A 32 -30.43 16.70 46.10
N VAL A 33 -29.83 17.88 46.06
CA VAL A 33 -28.39 18.02 45.77
C VAL A 33 -27.53 17.16 46.70
N GLU A 34 -27.80 17.12 48.01
CA GLU A 34 -27.03 16.30 48.96
C GLU A 34 -27.22 14.80 48.71
N ALA A 35 -28.45 14.36 48.43
CA ALA A 35 -28.73 12.96 48.16
C ALA A 35 -28.11 12.49 46.83
N ALA A 36 -27.98 13.38 45.84
CA ALA A 36 -27.25 13.09 44.61
C ALA A 36 -25.73 13.02 44.86
N LEU A 37 -25.17 13.92 45.67
CA LEU A 37 -23.75 13.85 46.07
C LEU A 37 -23.39 12.51 46.72
N ASP A 38 -24.25 12.02 47.62
CA ASP A 38 -24.08 10.72 48.28
C ASP A 38 -24.16 9.51 47.32
N SER A 39 -24.71 9.72 46.11
CA SER A 39 -24.87 8.66 45.10
C SER A 39 -23.63 8.45 44.24
N PHE A 40 -22.68 9.40 44.25
CA PHE A 40 -21.51 9.41 43.39
C PHE A 40 -20.39 8.51 43.90
N ILE A 41 -19.75 7.85 42.94
CA ILE A 41 -18.59 6.97 43.11
C ILE A 41 -17.49 7.54 42.22
N LEU A 42 -16.36 7.88 42.83
CA LEU A 42 -15.20 8.46 42.19
C LEU A 42 -13.96 7.57 42.45
N PRO A 43 -12.92 7.64 41.61
CA PRO A 43 -11.61 7.09 41.93
C PRO A 43 -11.02 7.72 43.21
N ASP A 44 -10.12 6.99 43.87
CA ASP A 44 -9.41 7.47 45.06
C ASP A 44 -8.69 8.82 44.77
N GLY A 45 -8.77 9.74 45.72
CA GLY A 45 -8.14 11.07 45.62
C GLY A 45 -8.97 12.14 44.89
N TYR A 46 -10.04 11.77 44.20
CA TYR A 46 -10.95 12.73 43.57
C TYR A 46 -12.05 13.20 44.53
N ALA A 47 -12.49 14.45 44.36
CA ALA A 47 -13.61 15.03 45.08
C ALA A 47 -14.61 15.65 44.09
N ILE A 48 -15.88 15.72 44.49
CA ILE A 48 -16.95 16.34 43.71
C ILE A 48 -17.75 17.30 44.59
N ASN A 49 -18.09 18.47 44.06
CA ASN A 49 -19.02 19.40 44.68
C ASN A 49 -20.09 19.87 43.68
N CYS A 50 -21.22 20.35 44.20
CA CYS A 50 -22.20 21.07 43.39
C CYS A 50 -21.66 22.47 43.12
N PHE A 51 -21.44 22.80 41.85
CA PHE A 51 -21.09 24.17 41.44
C PHE A 51 -22.35 25.03 41.32
N ALA A 52 -23.40 24.50 40.68
CA ALA A 52 -24.70 25.16 40.56
C ALA A 52 -25.82 24.12 40.47
N SER A 53 -27.01 24.45 40.95
CA SER A 53 -28.20 23.58 40.87
C SER A 53 -29.47 24.40 40.72
N GLU A 54 -30.56 23.73 40.35
CA GLU A 54 -31.92 24.29 40.36
C GLU A 54 -32.32 24.84 41.74
N GLU A 55 -31.79 24.26 42.83
CA GLU A 55 -32.08 24.71 44.19
C GLU A 55 -31.45 26.08 44.49
N MET A 56 -30.30 26.37 43.88
CA MET A 56 -29.61 27.66 43.96
C MET A 56 -30.17 28.67 42.96
N PHE A 57 -30.42 28.21 41.74
CA PHE A 57 -30.88 29.03 40.62
C PHE A 57 -32.02 28.34 39.88
N PRO A 58 -33.29 28.72 40.12
CA PRO A 58 -34.46 28.05 39.54
C PRO A 58 -34.50 28.00 38.00
N GLU A 59 -33.77 28.90 37.33
CA GLU A 59 -33.70 28.91 35.87
C GLU A 59 -32.78 27.82 35.30
N LEU A 60 -31.95 27.15 36.14
CA LEU A 60 -31.08 26.04 35.74
C LEU A 60 -31.86 24.73 35.60
N ALA A 61 -32.80 24.69 34.65
CA ALA A 61 -33.65 23.53 34.39
C ALA A 61 -33.30 22.85 33.07
N ASN A 62 -33.04 21.54 33.08
CA ASN A 62 -32.67 20.75 31.90
C ASN A 62 -31.47 21.35 31.12
N PRO A 63 -30.29 21.50 31.74
CA PRO A 63 -29.10 22.02 31.07
C PRO A 63 -28.62 21.05 29.98
N ILE A 64 -28.28 21.60 28.81
CA ILE A 64 -27.96 20.81 27.61
C ILE A 64 -26.52 20.99 27.16
N ALA A 65 -26.03 22.24 27.12
CA ALA A 65 -24.70 22.58 26.64
C ALA A 65 -24.06 23.64 27.54
N MET A 66 -22.74 23.61 27.67
CA MET A 66 -22.00 24.63 28.40
C MET A 66 -20.68 25.00 27.74
N THR A 67 -20.15 26.15 28.11
CA THR A 67 -18.81 26.59 27.72
C THR A 67 -18.32 27.70 28.67
N PHE A 68 -17.02 27.77 28.93
CA PHE A 68 -16.43 28.89 29.70
C PHE A 68 -16.05 30.05 28.78
N ASP A 69 -16.20 31.29 29.25
CA ASP A 69 -15.70 32.47 28.56
C ASP A 69 -14.29 32.90 29.03
N ALA A 70 -13.74 33.93 28.39
CA ALA A 70 -12.41 34.48 28.68
C ALA A 70 -12.29 35.15 30.07
N GLY A 71 -13.42 35.46 30.72
CA GLY A 71 -13.49 35.95 32.10
C GLY A 71 -13.61 34.84 33.14
N GLY A 72 -13.69 33.57 32.70
CA GLY A 72 -13.83 32.40 33.57
C GLY A 72 -15.27 32.10 34.01
N ARG A 73 -16.28 32.75 33.41
CA ARG A 73 -17.69 32.53 33.72
C ARG A 73 -18.21 31.32 32.96
N LEU A 74 -19.12 30.55 33.57
CA LEU A 74 -19.72 29.38 32.95
C LEU A 74 -21.03 29.75 32.26
N TRP A 75 -21.10 29.57 30.95
CA TRP A 75 -22.33 29.76 30.18
C TRP A 75 -23.06 28.43 30.02
N VAL A 76 -24.38 28.42 30.21
CA VAL A 76 -25.20 27.20 30.17
C VAL A 76 -26.48 27.44 29.37
N ALA A 77 -26.72 26.61 28.35
CA ALA A 77 -28.00 26.55 27.65
C ALA A 77 -28.93 25.59 28.39
N VAL A 78 -30.14 26.07 28.69
CA VAL A 78 -31.17 25.33 29.45
C VAL A 78 -32.43 25.19 28.61
N SER A 79 -33.06 24.01 28.64
CA SER A 79 -34.24 23.74 27.82
C SER A 79 -35.35 23.02 28.59
N PRO A 80 -36.09 23.75 29.44
CA PRO A 80 -37.34 23.25 30.00
C PRO A 80 -38.40 22.94 28.92
N THR A 81 -38.26 23.44 27.69
CA THR A 81 -39.17 23.14 26.56
C THR A 81 -38.88 21.77 25.92
N TYR A 82 -37.72 21.16 26.14
CA TYR A 82 -37.38 19.86 25.56
C TYR A 82 -38.33 18.74 26.03
N PRO A 83 -38.76 17.79 25.17
CA PRO A 83 -38.34 17.57 23.77
C PRO A 83 -39.20 18.28 22.71
N HIS A 84 -40.28 18.96 23.07
CA HIS A 84 -41.10 19.72 22.12
C HIS A 84 -41.86 20.85 22.79
N LEU A 85 -42.05 21.95 22.07
CA LEU A 85 -42.96 23.02 22.47
C LEU A 85 -44.41 22.56 22.32
N GLU A 86 -45.24 22.73 23.36
CA GLU A 86 -46.66 22.37 23.24
C GLU A 86 -47.43 23.38 22.37
N PRO A 87 -48.46 22.93 21.62
CA PRO A 87 -49.25 23.82 20.77
C PRO A 87 -49.86 24.99 21.56
N GLY A 88 -49.49 26.21 21.18
CA GLY A 88 -49.97 27.45 21.79
C GLY A 88 -49.07 28.04 22.87
N GLU A 89 -48.02 27.32 23.27
CA GLU A 89 -46.98 27.85 24.14
C GLU A 89 -45.97 28.70 23.34
N GLN A 90 -45.25 29.56 24.06
CA GLN A 90 -44.11 30.29 23.52
C GLN A 90 -42.82 29.60 23.98
N PRO A 91 -41.75 29.60 23.17
CA PRO A 91 -40.45 29.15 23.63
C PRO A 91 -40.01 29.94 24.88
N ARG A 92 -39.38 29.27 25.84
CA ARG A 92 -38.96 29.85 27.14
C ARG A 92 -37.60 29.34 27.61
N ASP A 93 -36.84 28.77 26.67
CA ASP A 93 -35.49 28.28 26.92
C ASP A 93 -34.53 29.46 26.96
N LYS A 94 -33.44 29.29 27.71
CA LYS A 94 -32.54 30.39 28.07
C LYS A 94 -31.09 30.05 27.83
N LEU A 95 -30.29 31.09 27.70
CA LEU A 95 -28.83 31.02 27.87
C LEU A 95 -28.46 31.78 29.15
N LEU A 96 -27.83 31.08 30.07
CA LEU A 96 -27.49 31.56 31.41
C LEU A 96 -25.98 31.78 31.53
N VAL A 97 -25.58 32.73 32.36
CA VAL A 97 -24.20 32.97 32.78
C VAL A 97 -24.12 32.75 34.29
N LEU A 98 -23.24 31.86 34.72
CA LEU A 98 -23.01 31.50 36.12
C LEU A 98 -21.61 31.92 36.54
N GLU A 99 -21.52 32.60 37.69
CA GLU A 99 -20.26 33.15 38.20
C GLU A 99 -20.05 32.72 39.64
N ASP A 100 -18.84 32.23 39.93
CA ASP A 100 -18.30 32.05 41.27
C ASP A 100 -17.52 33.33 41.62
N VAL A 101 -18.11 34.18 42.45
CA VAL A 101 -17.62 35.55 42.67
C VAL A 101 -16.58 35.58 43.78
N ASP A 102 -16.64 34.65 44.72
CA ASP A 102 -15.73 34.57 45.85
C ASP A 102 -14.62 33.50 45.73
N GLY A 103 -14.70 32.66 44.68
CA GLY A 103 -13.71 31.67 44.29
C GLY A 103 -13.74 30.40 45.14
N ASP A 104 -14.86 30.09 45.79
CA ASP A 104 -14.99 28.91 46.66
C ASP A 104 -15.32 27.61 45.89
N GLY A 105 -15.57 27.71 44.59
CA GLY A 105 -15.95 26.59 43.72
C GLY A 105 -17.45 26.37 43.62
N VAL A 106 -18.28 27.35 44.04
CA VAL A 106 -19.73 27.38 43.95
C VAL A 106 -20.17 28.68 43.27
N ALA A 107 -21.14 28.61 42.37
CA ALA A 107 -21.68 29.80 41.72
C ALA A 107 -22.58 30.61 42.67
N ASP A 108 -22.36 31.92 42.76
CA ASP A 108 -23.13 32.85 43.60
C ASP A 108 -24.06 33.75 42.80
N LYS A 109 -23.82 33.87 41.50
CA LYS A 109 -24.53 34.79 40.62
C LYS A 109 -24.98 34.10 39.35
N GLN A 110 -26.21 34.40 38.95
CA GLN A 110 -26.79 34.04 37.67
C GLN A 110 -27.24 35.30 36.92
N THR A 111 -26.90 35.35 35.63
CA THR A 111 -27.45 36.31 34.66
C THR A 111 -28.17 35.54 33.55
N ILE A 112 -29.33 36.02 33.11
CA ILE A 112 -30.03 35.49 31.94
C ILE A 112 -29.56 36.32 30.74
N PHE A 113 -28.67 35.77 29.92
CA PHE A 113 -28.17 36.46 28.74
C PHE A 113 -29.23 36.55 27.65
N ALA A 114 -29.96 35.46 27.42
CA ALA A 114 -31.05 35.41 26.46
C ALA A 114 -32.20 34.53 26.96
N ASP A 115 -33.43 34.91 26.62
CA ASP A 115 -34.68 34.20 26.92
C ASP A 115 -35.53 34.07 25.65
N GLY A 116 -36.50 33.17 25.68
CA GLY A 116 -37.40 32.92 24.54
C GLY A 116 -36.77 32.09 23.42
N LEU A 117 -35.73 31.32 23.73
CA LEU A 117 -35.07 30.43 22.77
C LEU A 117 -35.90 29.16 22.52
N TYR A 118 -35.72 28.56 21.34
CA TYR A 118 -36.38 27.31 20.96
C TYR A 118 -35.38 26.16 20.95
N ILE A 119 -35.38 25.36 22.01
CA ILE A 119 -34.60 24.11 22.17
C ILE A 119 -33.13 24.32 21.76
N PRO A 120 -32.36 25.14 22.52
CA PRO A 120 -30.99 25.48 22.18
C PRO A 120 -30.05 24.30 22.49
N THR A 121 -29.94 23.34 21.58
CA THR A 121 -29.17 22.10 21.77
C THR A 121 -27.65 22.26 21.68
N GLY A 122 -27.16 23.45 21.36
CA GLY A 122 -25.74 23.78 21.36
C GLY A 122 -25.49 25.26 21.11
N PHE A 123 -24.31 25.74 21.53
CA PHE A 123 -23.84 27.09 21.24
C PHE A 123 -22.31 27.19 21.40
N VAL A 124 -21.72 28.24 20.83
CA VAL A 124 -20.36 28.71 21.14
C VAL A 124 -20.39 30.23 21.40
N LEU A 125 -19.40 30.74 22.14
CA LEU A 125 -19.22 32.18 22.36
C LEU A 125 -18.28 32.75 21.31
N GLY A 126 -18.58 33.95 20.82
CA GLY A 126 -17.71 34.69 19.92
C GLY A 126 -18.37 35.94 19.35
N ASP A 127 -17.54 36.82 18.80
CA ASP A 127 -17.97 38.03 18.09
C ASP A 127 -18.95 38.90 18.89
N GLY A 128 -18.66 39.07 20.19
CA GLY A 128 -19.45 39.89 21.11
C GLY A 128 -20.69 39.21 21.70
N GLY A 129 -20.84 37.88 21.56
CA GLY A 129 -21.91 37.16 22.23
C GLY A 129 -21.90 35.66 21.95
N ALA A 130 -23.02 35.11 21.47
CA ALA A 130 -23.20 33.67 21.31
C ALA A 130 -23.81 33.28 19.95
N TYR A 131 -23.20 32.30 19.29
CA TYR A 131 -23.79 31.57 18.17
C TYR A 131 -24.56 30.37 18.72
N ILE A 132 -25.88 30.37 18.57
CA ILE A 132 -26.78 29.44 19.28
C ILE A 132 -27.84 28.82 18.37
N VAL A 133 -28.10 27.54 18.59
CA VAL A 133 -29.13 26.79 17.85
C VAL A 133 -30.53 27.30 18.18
N SER A 134 -31.34 27.50 17.14
CA SER A 134 -32.79 27.65 17.22
C SER A 134 -33.39 27.13 15.91
N GLN A 135 -33.35 25.81 15.72
CA GLN A 135 -33.66 25.17 14.43
C GLN A 135 -35.03 25.61 13.88
N PRO A 136 -35.13 25.93 12.58
CA PRO A 136 -34.19 25.66 11.48
C PRO A 136 -33.09 26.74 11.29
N ASN A 137 -32.81 27.55 12.32
CA ASN A 137 -31.84 28.64 12.29
C ASN A 137 -30.61 28.37 13.17
N LEU A 138 -29.48 28.94 12.76
CA LEU A 138 -28.39 29.34 13.66
C LEU A 138 -28.54 30.84 13.92
N LEU A 139 -28.59 31.23 15.18
CA LEU A 139 -28.69 32.62 15.61
C LEU A 139 -27.34 33.14 16.09
N HIS A 140 -27.06 34.44 15.88
CA HIS A 140 -26.04 35.18 16.60
C HIS A 140 -26.71 36.17 17.54
N LEU A 141 -26.44 36.04 18.83
CA LEU A 141 -26.93 36.91 19.88
C LEU A 141 -25.78 37.79 20.35
N ARG A 142 -25.94 39.11 20.33
CA ARG A 142 -24.87 40.06 20.70
C ARG A 142 -25.25 40.91 21.90
N ASP A 143 -24.28 41.12 22.78
CA ASP A 143 -24.30 42.16 23.81
C ASP A 143 -23.50 43.36 23.29
N LEU A 144 -24.16 44.51 23.19
CA LEU A 144 -23.59 45.73 22.61
C LEU A 144 -23.15 46.75 23.66
N ASP A 145 -23.50 46.56 24.93
CA ASP A 145 -23.22 47.51 26.01
C ASP A 145 -22.48 46.92 27.22
N GLY A 146 -22.24 45.61 27.23
CA GLY A 146 -21.45 44.88 28.21
C GLY A 146 -22.21 44.53 29.49
N ASP A 147 -23.55 44.55 29.47
CA ASP A 147 -24.38 44.21 30.61
C ASP A 147 -24.69 42.70 30.76
N PHE A 148 -24.20 41.87 29.84
CA PHE A 148 -24.44 40.44 29.73
C PHE A 148 -25.90 40.09 29.40
N ILE A 149 -26.57 40.93 28.62
CA ILE A 149 -27.88 40.68 28.02
C ILE A 149 -27.76 40.86 26.50
N ALA A 150 -28.38 39.94 25.75
CA ALA A 150 -28.43 40.06 24.30
C ALA A 150 -29.32 41.24 23.88
N ASP A 151 -28.72 42.25 23.27
CA ASP A 151 -29.39 43.41 22.66
C ASP A 151 -29.92 43.11 21.26
N GLU A 152 -29.25 42.19 20.55
CA GLU A 152 -29.50 41.89 19.16
C GLU A 152 -29.54 40.40 18.90
N GLN A 153 -30.43 40.00 17.99
CA GLN A 153 -30.57 38.64 17.50
C GLN A 153 -30.61 38.65 15.97
N GLU A 154 -29.63 37.99 15.37
CA GLU A 154 -29.50 37.82 13.92
C GLU A 154 -29.62 36.34 13.54
N VAL A 155 -30.28 36.04 12.42
CA VAL A 155 -30.24 34.70 11.81
C VAL A 155 -29.06 34.67 10.85
N VAL A 156 -27.96 34.01 11.23
CA VAL A 156 -26.74 33.95 10.42
C VAL A 156 -26.76 32.81 9.42
N LEU A 157 -27.43 31.70 9.74
CA LEU A 157 -27.68 30.60 8.80
C LEU A 157 -29.12 30.08 8.95
N HIS A 158 -29.73 29.73 7.82
CA HIS A 158 -31.07 29.16 7.75
C HIS A 158 -31.10 27.93 6.83
N GLY A 159 -32.07 27.05 7.04
CA GLY A 159 -32.35 25.90 6.18
C GLY A 159 -31.90 24.57 6.77
N PHE A 160 -31.55 24.53 8.05
CA PHE A 160 -31.29 23.27 8.74
C PHE A 160 -32.57 22.44 8.88
N GLY A 161 -32.44 21.12 8.93
CA GLY A 161 -33.56 20.26 9.24
C GLY A 161 -34.16 20.61 10.60
N ALA A 162 -35.47 20.43 10.76
CA ALA A 162 -36.18 20.63 12.04
C ALA A 162 -37.21 19.51 12.29
N GLU A 163 -37.01 18.36 11.65
CA GLU A 163 -37.93 17.21 11.68
C GLU A 163 -37.94 16.49 13.04
N ASP A 164 -36.85 16.62 13.80
CA ASP A 164 -36.66 15.99 15.11
C ASP A 164 -35.78 16.87 16.01
N SER A 165 -36.07 16.87 17.32
CA SER A 165 -35.35 17.63 18.35
C SER A 165 -34.24 16.84 19.04
N HIS A 166 -34.16 15.52 18.84
CA HIS A 166 -33.17 14.66 19.51
C HIS A 166 -31.87 14.56 18.71
N HIS A 167 -31.98 14.58 17.38
CA HIS A 167 -30.88 14.50 16.42
C HIS A 167 -30.47 15.86 15.86
N SER A 168 -30.98 16.95 16.45
CA SER A 168 -30.78 18.32 16.01
C SER A 168 -29.30 18.73 16.03
N MET A 169 -29.03 19.91 15.45
CA MET A 169 -27.74 20.58 15.57
C MET A 169 -27.22 20.60 17.01
N SER A 170 -26.04 20.04 17.25
CA SER A 170 -25.45 19.90 18.58
C SER A 170 -23.92 19.89 18.51
N ALA A 171 -23.27 19.75 19.66
CA ALA A 171 -21.81 19.59 19.79
C ALA A 171 -20.99 20.74 19.16
N PHE A 172 -21.37 21.97 19.47
CA PHE A 172 -20.70 23.18 18.97
C PHE A 172 -19.31 23.34 19.57
N THR A 173 -18.31 23.59 18.73
CA THR A 173 -16.95 23.96 19.15
C THR A 173 -16.27 24.86 18.13
N TRP A 174 -15.36 25.71 18.59
CA TRP A 174 -14.42 26.38 17.70
C TRP A 174 -13.30 25.43 17.28
N GLY A 175 -13.04 25.38 15.98
CA GLY A 175 -11.87 24.74 15.40
C GLY A 175 -10.63 25.61 15.57
N HIS A 176 -9.46 25.00 15.34
CA HIS A 176 -8.18 25.72 15.39
C HIS A 176 -8.05 26.72 14.23
N ASP A 177 -8.73 26.43 13.12
CA ASP A 177 -8.85 27.23 11.90
C ASP A 177 -9.74 28.48 12.02
N GLY A 178 -10.29 28.76 13.21
CA GLY A 178 -11.18 29.89 13.44
C GLY A 178 -12.58 29.69 12.88
N ALA A 179 -12.99 28.46 12.56
CA ALA A 179 -14.35 28.12 12.14
C ALA A 179 -15.14 27.42 13.27
N ILE A 180 -16.46 27.54 13.25
CA ILE A 180 -17.39 26.82 14.13
C ILE A 180 -17.68 25.45 13.51
N TYR A 181 -17.51 24.40 14.30
CA TYR A 181 -17.90 23.04 13.96
C TYR A 181 -19.12 22.64 14.78
N PHE A 182 -20.07 21.97 14.15
CA PHE A 182 -21.24 21.40 14.80
C PHE A 182 -21.78 20.22 14.00
N ASN A 183 -22.52 19.36 14.70
CA ASN A 183 -22.96 18.09 14.15
C ASN A 183 -24.48 18.07 13.99
N GLU A 184 -24.96 17.33 12.99
CA GLU A 184 -26.38 17.01 12.80
C GLU A 184 -26.53 15.49 12.71
N GLY A 185 -27.60 14.95 13.29
CA GLY A 185 -27.86 13.52 13.33
C GLY A 185 -28.79 13.03 12.24
N THR A 186 -29.27 11.81 12.44
CA THR A 186 -30.15 11.16 11.49
C THR A 186 -31.55 11.80 11.47
N PHE A 187 -32.27 11.67 10.34
CA PHE A 187 -33.60 12.24 10.04
C PHE A 187 -33.64 13.63 9.41
N HIS A 188 -32.63 14.47 9.63
CA HIS A 188 -32.62 15.82 9.11
C HIS A 188 -32.25 15.92 7.62
N HIS A 189 -32.84 16.93 6.96
CA HIS A 189 -32.60 17.28 5.57
C HIS A 189 -32.24 18.76 5.44
N THR A 190 -30.96 19.05 5.66
CA THR A 190 -30.43 20.42 5.65
C THR A 190 -30.22 20.96 4.23
N GLN A 191 -30.73 22.18 3.97
CA GLN A 191 -30.82 22.87 2.68
C GLN A 191 -30.36 24.35 2.80
N ILE A 192 -29.11 24.58 3.18
CA ILE A 192 -28.57 25.94 3.44
C ILE A 192 -28.23 26.65 2.13
N GLU A 193 -28.63 27.90 1.99
CA GLU A 193 -28.16 28.79 0.92
C GLU A 193 -27.11 29.75 1.47
N THR A 194 -25.97 29.89 0.77
CA THR A 194 -24.86 30.77 1.19
C THR A 194 -24.34 31.60 0.01
N PRO A 195 -23.58 32.68 0.26
CA PRO A 195 -22.87 33.40 -0.82
C PRO A 195 -21.93 32.51 -1.64
N TRP A 196 -21.46 31.40 -1.05
CA TRP A 196 -20.57 30.40 -1.66
C TRP A 196 -21.34 29.25 -2.34
N GLY A 197 -22.65 29.44 -2.53
CA GLY A 197 -23.55 28.49 -3.15
C GLY A 197 -24.29 27.58 -2.17
N PRO A 198 -25.16 26.71 -2.70
CA PRO A 198 -25.96 25.81 -1.89
C PRO A 198 -25.09 24.79 -1.14
N ARG A 199 -25.43 24.51 0.11
CA ARG A 199 -24.87 23.40 0.90
C ARG A 199 -26.00 22.47 1.35
N ARG A 200 -25.77 21.17 1.24
CA ARG A 200 -26.81 20.15 1.38
C ARG A 200 -26.29 18.99 2.21
N LEU A 201 -27.08 18.59 3.21
CA LEU A 201 -26.78 17.46 4.07
C LEU A 201 -28.04 16.64 4.30
N ARG A 202 -27.88 15.32 4.41
CA ARG A 202 -28.98 14.41 4.67
C ARG A 202 -28.50 13.24 5.51
N HIS A 203 -29.30 12.88 6.52
CA HIS A 203 -29.04 11.76 7.43
C HIS A 203 -27.80 11.89 8.33
N GLY A 204 -27.36 13.12 8.59
CA GLY A 204 -26.34 13.44 9.56
C GLY A 204 -24.95 13.70 8.97
N GLY A 205 -24.15 14.44 9.72
CA GLY A 205 -22.85 14.93 9.27
C GLY A 205 -22.23 15.94 10.21
N VAL A 206 -21.07 16.45 9.81
CA VAL A 206 -20.33 17.52 10.50
C VAL A 206 -20.27 18.72 9.56
N ILE A 207 -20.66 19.88 10.07
CA ILE A 207 -20.71 21.15 9.36
C ILE A 207 -19.65 22.07 9.95
N ARG A 208 -18.92 22.75 9.07
CA ARG A 208 -17.97 23.81 9.38
C ARG A 208 -18.55 25.13 8.89
N TYR A 209 -18.57 26.15 9.73
CA TYR A 209 -19.03 27.51 9.39
C TYR A 209 -18.03 28.55 9.85
N LYS A 210 -17.55 29.41 8.95
CA LYS A 210 -16.63 30.50 9.27
C LYS A 210 -17.37 31.85 9.20
N PRO A 211 -17.68 32.50 10.33
CA PRO A 211 -18.58 33.67 10.34
C PRO A 211 -18.08 34.89 9.57
N ASP A 212 -16.77 35.16 9.61
CA ASP A 212 -16.12 36.33 9.00
C ASP A 212 -16.20 36.37 7.46
N THR A 213 -16.21 35.19 6.84
CA THR A 213 -16.23 34.96 5.39
C THR A 213 -17.56 34.39 4.92
N GLU A 214 -18.45 34.03 5.85
CA GLU A 214 -19.70 33.30 5.62
C GLU A 214 -19.52 31.95 4.90
N GLU A 215 -18.32 31.38 4.94
CA GLU A 215 -18.02 30.08 4.33
C GLU A 215 -18.69 28.95 5.13
N VAL A 216 -19.42 28.08 4.43
CA VAL A 216 -20.03 26.88 5.02
C VAL A 216 -19.60 25.67 4.23
N ASP A 217 -19.10 24.66 4.93
CA ASP A 217 -18.75 23.37 4.36
C ASP A 217 -19.44 22.23 5.11
N ILE A 218 -19.93 21.27 4.33
CA ILE A 218 -20.19 19.94 4.89
C ILE A 218 -18.83 19.24 4.85
N VAL A 219 -18.20 19.02 6.00
CA VAL A 219 -16.88 18.37 6.06
C VAL A 219 -16.97 16.86 6.26
N VAL A 220 -18.12 16.39 6.76
CA VAL A 220 -18.47 14.97 6.83
C VAL A 220 -19.94 14.77 6.45
N SER A 221 -20.21 13.87 5.50
CA SER A 221 -21.52 13.26 5.27
C SER A 221 -21.44 11.79 5.67
N PHE A 222 -21.92 11.47 6.86
CA PHE A 222 -21.86 10.13 7.42
C PHE A 222 -23.17 9.86 8.16
N PRO A 223 -23.75 8.65 8.06
CA PRO A 223 -25.05 8.35 8.66
C PRO A 223 -24.95 8.16 10.18
N PHE A 224 -24.42 9.16 10.88
CA PHE A 224 -24.43 9.22 12.33
C PHE A 224 -25.87 9.03 12.80
N ALA A 225 -26.04 8.28 13.88
CA ALA A 225 -27.33 8.26 14.52
C ALA A 225 -27.54 9.60 15.24
N ASN A 226 -26.78 9.86 16.32
CA ASN A 226 -26.94 11.06 17.14
C ASN A 226 -25.59 11.64 17.64
N PRO A 227 -24.84 12.42 16.82
CA PRO A 227 -23.46 12.85 17.07
C PRO A 227 -23.33 14.02 18.08
N TRP A 228 -23.68 13.79 19.35
CA TRP A 228 -23.72 14.79 20.43
C TRP A 228 -22.37 15.13 21.10
N GLY A 229 -21.25 14.60 20.62
CA GLY A 229 -19.93 15.00 21.11
C GLY A 229 -19.00 15.39 19.96
N HIS A 230 -18.27 16.48 20.17
CA HIS A 230 -17.16 16.92 19.33
C HIS A 230 -16.06 17.40 20.27
N ALA A 231 -14.94 16.68 20.30
CA ALA A 231 -13.76 17.08 21.07
C ALA A 231 -12.60 17.34 20.10
N ILE A 232 -11.74 18.29 20.46
CA ILE A 232 -10.55 18.60 19.67
C ILE A 232 -9.33 18.45 20.57
N ASP A 233 -8.37 17.66 20.13
CA ASP A 233 -7.13 17.46 20.88
C ASP A 233 -6.19 18.68 20.78
N ARG A 234 -5.04 18.59 21.46
CA ARG A 234 -4.06 19.70 21.50
C ARG A 234 -3.42 20.01 20.15
N TRP A 235 -3.40 19.05 19.24
CA TRP A 235 -2.84 19.17 17.90
C TRP A 235 -3.91 19.52 16.88
N GLY A 236 -5.16 19.74 17.32
CA GLY A 236 -6.31 20.12 16.51
C GLY A 236 -7.12 18.96 15.96
N GLN A 237 -6.74 17.70 16.17
CA GLN A 237 -7.47 16.55 15.64
C GLN A 237 -8.87 16.45 16.26
N SER A 238 -9.89 16.30 15.43
CA SER A 238 -11.28 16.24 15.86
C SER A 238 -11.76 14.81 16.06
N VAL A 239 -12.51 14.60 17.14
CA VAL A 239 -13.24 13.37 17.46
C VAL A 239 -14.73 13.64 17.45
N ILE A 240 -15.49 12.76 16.79
CA ILE A 240 -16.95 12.78 16.77
C ILE A 240 -17.51 11.62 17.59
N SER A 241 -18.42 11.91 18.52
CA SER A 241 -19.03 10.95 19.45
C SER A 241 -20.51 10.76 19.12
N ASP A 242 -20.86 9.60 18.58
CA ASP A 242 -22.24 9.21 18.27
C ASP A 242 -22.90 8.58 19.50
N ALA A 243 -23.83 9.33 20.09
CA ALA A 243 -24.45 8.97 21.34
C ALA A 243 -25.24 7.65 21.24
N SER A 244 -25.92 7.37 20.13
CA SER A 244 -26.87 6.25 20.07
C SER A 244 -26.23 4.87 20.14
N ASN A 245 -25.05 4.70 19.55
CA ASN A 245 -24.28 3.46 19.55
C ASN A 245 -23.10 3.51 20.55
N GLY A 246 -22.71 4.71 21.00
CA GLY A 246 -21.54 4.93 21.84
C GLY A 246 -20.22 4.87 21.07
N TYR A 247 -20.26 5.06 19.76
CA TYR A 247 -19.09 5.03 18.89
C TYR A 247 -18.45 6.41 18.77
N ASN A 248 -17.14 6.43 18.85
CA ASN A 248 -16.29 7.60 18.69
C ASN A 248 -15.37 7.41 17.48
N TYR A 249 -15.26 8.42 16.63
CA TYR A 249 -14.56 8.36 15.34
C TYR A 249 -13.57 9.51 15.20
N CYS A 250 -12.45 9.27 14.51
CA CYS A 250 -11.58 10.36 14.05
C CYS A 250 -12.23 11.05 12.84
N LEU A 251 -12.30 12.39 12.87
CA LEU A 251 -12.92 13.17 11.79
C LEU A 251 -12.25 12.90 10.43
N ALA A 252 -10.92 12.81 10.40
CA ALA A 252 -10.14 12.65 9.16
C ALA A 252 -10.44 11.34 8.40
N HIS A 253 -10.75 10.25 9.11
CA HIS A 253 -11.24 9.00 8.50
C HIS A 253 -12.60 9.17 7.81
N LEU A 254 -13.35 10.18 8.21
CA LEU A 254 -14.69 10.48 7.71
C LEU A 254 -14.71 11.64 6.71
N MET A 255 -13.59 12.32 6.51
CA MET A 255 -13.45 13.36 5.49
C MET A 255 -13.23 12.77 4.09
N GLY A 256 -13.45 13.60 3.07
CA GLY A 256 -13.41 13.26 1.65
C GLY A 256 -14.36 14.18 0.89
N ALA A 257 -14.16 14.44 -0.40
CA ALA A 257 -15.01 15.36 -1.13
C ALA A 257 -16.45 14.82 -1.22
N HIS A 258 -17.39 15.61 -0.71
CA HIS A 258 -18.80 15.20 -0.56
C HIS A 258 -19.54 15.35 -1.88
N THR A 259 -20.23 14.29 -2.32
CA THR A 259 -21.23 14.40 -3.39
C THR A 259 -22.61 14.25 -2.81
N TYR A 260 -23.35 15.35 -2.65
CA TYR A 260 -24.76 15.25 -2.26
C TYR A 260 -25.62 14.84 -3.48
N PRO A 261 -26.53 13.85 -3.39
CA PRO A 261 -26.82 12.99 -2.23
C PRO A 261 -26.06 11.66 -2.27
N ASP A 262 -25.11 11.45 -1.37
CA ASP A 262 -24.49 10.14 -1.12
C ASP A 262 -25.36 9.32 -0.15
N ASP A 263 -26.54 8.89 -0.60
CA ASP A 263 -27.32 7.87 0.11
C ASP A 263 -26.47 6.58 0.16
N ILE A 264 -26.25 5.99 1.35
CA ILE A 264 -27.02 4.82 1.82
C ILE A 264 -26.67 4.53 3.30
N LYS A 265 -27.69 4.56 4.17
CA LYS A 265 -27.72 3.82 5.44
C LYS A 265 -27.47 2.32 5.17
N GLY A 266 -26.25 1.85 5.42
CA GLY A 266 -25.91 0.42 5.40
C GLY A 266 -25.45 -0.18 4.06
N GLN A 267 -25.23 0.63 3.00
CA GLN A 267 -24.67 0.15 1.72
C GLN A 267 -23.62 1.09 1.09
N GLY A 268 -23.17 2.14 1.79
CA GLY A 268 -22.09 3.02 1.34
C GLY A 268 -20.67 2.57 1.82
N PRO A 269 -19.60 3.25 1.35
CA PRO A 269 -18.19 2.95 1.70
C PRO A 269 -17.88 3.04 3.21
N TYR A 270 -18.81 3.62 3.99
CA TYR A 270 -18.73 3.88 5.43
C TYR A 270 -18.82 2.66 6.35
N ARG A 271 -19.08 1.46 5.81
CA ARG A 271 -19.38 0.25 6.61
C ARG A 271 -18.20 -0.26 7.44
N ASN A 272 -16.99 0.18 7.12
CA ASN A 272 -15.75 -0.37 7.68
C ASN A 272 -15.02 0.58 8.64
N ILE A 273 -15.42 1.85 8.76
CA ILE A 273 -14.76 2.78 9.68
C ILE A 273 -15.06 2.35 11.11
N ARG A 274 -14.00 2.09 11.86
CA ARG A 274 -14.10 1.58 13.22
C ARG A 274 -14.23 2.71 14.22
N SER A 275 -14.98 2.45 15.29
CA SER A 275 -14.81 3.25 16.48
C SER A 275 -13.49 2.89 17.16
N PHE A 276 -12.73 3.89 17.59
CA PHE A 276 -11.53 3.65 18.41
C PHE A 276 -11.86 3.25 19.87
N THR A 277 -13.13 3.38 20.26
CA THR A 277 -13.67 2.90 21.54
C THR A 277 -14.52 1.63 21.37
N PRO A 278 -14.67 0.77 22.39
CA PRO A 278 -15.41 -0.50 22.28
C PRO A 278 -16.91 -0.36 21.99
N GLY A 279 -17.50 0.83 22.14
CA GLY A 279 -18.92 1.09 21.94
C GLY A 279 -19.88 0.30 22.84
N GLY A 280 -21.16 0.28 22.47
CA GLY A 280 -22.17 -0.60 23.09
C GLY A 280 -22.79 -0.09 24.40
N ARG A 281 -22.39 1.09 24.88
CA ARG A 281 -23.04 1.81 25.98
C ARG A 281 -23.49 3.18 25.50
N ARG A 282 -24.77 3.48 25.73
CA ARG A 282 -25.50 4.60 25.13
C ARG A 282 -26.40 5.25 26.18
N PRO A 283 -26.86 6.47 25.97
CA PRO A 283 -26.33 7.48 25.06
C PRO A 283 -24.93 7.91 25.49
N ALA A 284 -23.98 8.03 24.56
CA ALA A 284 -22.67 8.64 24.80
C ALA A 284 -22.67 10.14 24.46
N SER A 285 -23.37 10.95 25.27
CA SER A 285 -23.55 12.39 25.02
C SER A 285 -22.33 13.20 25.46
N GLY A 286 -21.73 14.02 24.62
CA GLY A 286 -20.58 14.84 25.02
C GLY A 286 -19.27 14.05 25.25
N SER A 287 -18.17 14.72 24.94
CA SER A 287 -16.83 14.16 25.02
C SER A 287 -15.79 15.24 25.20
N GLU A 288 -14.67 14.93 25.85
CA GLU A 288 -13.59 15.89 26.13
C GLU A 288 -12.23 15.18 26.29
N PHE A 289 -11.12 15.89 26.05
CA PHE A 289 -9.77 15.46 26.38
C PHE A 289 -9.29 16.06 27.69
N ILE A 290 -8.68 15.25 28.56
CA ILE A 290 -8.13 15.75 29.82
C ILE A 290 -6.75 16.38 29.57
N ARG A 291 -6.66 17.70 29.74
CA ARG A 291 -5.40 18.44 29.91
C ARG A 291 -5.58 19.51 30.98
N SER A 292 -5.17 19.17 32.21
CA SER A 292 -5.32 20.03 33.38
C SER A 292 -4.16 19.80 34.35
N SER A 293 -3.40 20.85 34.67
CA SER A 293 -2.33 20.76 35.69
C SER A 293 -2.86 20.37 37.09
N HIS A 294 -4.12 20.69 37.38
CA HIS A 294 -4.80 20.32 38.63
C HIS A 294 -5.02 18.81 38.75
N LEU A 295 -5.36 18.12 37.65
CA LEU A 295 -5.57 16.67 37.67
C LEU A 295 -4.25 15.88 37.66
N PRO A 296 -4.22 14.61 38.13
CA PRO A 296 -3.03 13.77 38.15
C PRO A 296 -2.34 13.62 36.79
N GLU A 297 -1.02 13.40 36.80
CA GLU A 297 -0.21 13.26 35.57
C GLU A 297 -0.61 12.02 34.74
N GLU A 298 -1.00 10.94 35.42
CA GLU A 298 -1.41 9.67 34.82
C GLU A 298 -2.70 9.74 33.99
N VAL A 299 -3.49 10.82 34.10
CA VAL A 299 -4.75 10.96 33.37
C VAL A 299 -4.67 11.95 32.19
N GLN A 300 -3.53 12.60 32.02
CA GLN A 300 -3.36 13.63 31.00
C GLN A 300 -3.34 13.01 29.60
N GLY A 301 -4.16 13.54 28.69
CA GLY A 301 -4.36 13.00 27.34
C GLY A 301 -5.49 11.96 27.23
N ARG A 302 -6.11 11.54 28.34
CA ARG A 302 -7.26 10.63 28.29
C ARG A 302 -8.46 11.28 27.61
N PHE A 303 -9.18 10.48 26.85
CA PHE A 303 -10.46 10.86 26.23
C PHE A 303 -11.63 10.46 27.14
N VAL A 304 -12.59 11.35 27.34
CA VAL A 304 -13.73 11.15 28.25
C VAL A 304 -15.04 11.17 27.45
N THR A 305 -15.96 10.28 27.80
CA THR A 305 -17.34 10.26 27.27
C THR A 305 -18.33 10.19 28.42
N SER A 306 -19.47 10.87 28.31
CA SER A 306 -20.54 10.71 29.29
C SER A 306 -21.48 9.59 28.86
N GLN A 307 -22.19 8.99 29.80
CA GLN A 307 -23.15 7.94 29.55
C GLN A 307 -24.35 8.09 30.48
N CYS A 308 -25.55 7.95 29.92
CA CYS A 308 -26.77 8.25 30.66
C CYS A 308 -27.86 7.16 30.66
N ILE A 309 -27.72 6.03 29.95
CA ILE A 309 -28.62 4.85 30.08
C ILE A 309 -27.82 3.58 30.39
N GLY A 310 -28.27 2.83 31.41
CA GLY A 310 -27.64 1.57 31.86
C GLY A 310 -26.37 1.78 32.70
N PHE A 311 -25.55 2.77 32.34
CA PHE A 311 -24.50 3.35 33.17
C PHE A 311 -24.74 4.87 33.24
N HIS A 312 -24.61 5.44 34.44
CA HIS A 312 -24.88 6.85 34.73
C HIS A 312 -23.59 7.48 35.22
N GLY A 313 -22.81 8.09 34.32
CA GLY A 313 -21.44 8.43 34.66
C GLY A 313 -20.58 8.93 33.52
N LEU A 314 -19.31 9.14 33.84
CA LEU A 314 -18.24 9.52 32.94
C LEU A 314 -17.22 8.39 32.86
N ARG A 315 -16.86 8.01 31.64
CA ARG A 315 -15.80 7.04 31.36
C ARG A 315 -14.65 7.72 30.67
N TRP A 316 -13.43 7.44 31.10
CA TRP A 316 -12.23 7.85 30.37
C TRP A 316 -11.56 6.66 29.69
N TYR A 317 -10.79 6.94 28.65
CA TYR A 317 -10.08 5.99 27.82
C TYR A 317 -8.63 6.44 27.68
N ASP A 318 -7.71 5.51 27.90
CA ASP A 318 -6.34 5.64 27.44
C ASP A 318 -6.32 5.45 25.93
N LEU A 319 -5.81 6.45 25.21
CA LEU A 319 -5.67 6.40 23.76
C LEU A 319 -4.24 6.02 23.40
N GLU A 320 -4.13 4.97 22.60
CA GLU A 320 -2.91 4.56 21.94
C GLU A 320 -2.96 5.04 20.50
N GLU A 321 -1.85 5.62 20.05
CA GLU A 321 -1.67 6.02 18.66
C GLU A 321 -1.31 4.80 17.81
N VAL A 322 -2.17 4.43 16.87
CA VAL A 322 -1.96 3.25 16.01
C VAL A 322 -2.36 3.58 14.58
N GLY A 323 -1.42 3.42 13.66
CA GLY A 323 -1.60 3.73 12.25
C GLY A 323 -2.06 5.16 12.02
N SER A 324 -3.11 5.32 11.21
CA SER A 324 -3.72 6.62 10.88
C SER A 324 -4.68 7.16 11.96
N GLY A 325 -4.88 6.46 13.08
CA GLY A 325 -5.87 6.81 14.10
C GLY A 325 -5.49 6.45 15.52
N TRP A 326 -6.49 6.14 16.34
CA TRP A 326 -6.33 5.73 17.72
C TRP A 326 -6.96 4.36 18.00
N ARG A 327 -6.50 3.73 19.08
CA ARG A 327 -7.11 2.54 19.67
C ARG A 327 -7.14 2.68 21.19
N THR A 328 -8.00 1.89 21.83
CA THR A 328 -8.04 1.72 23.29
C THR A 328 -7.49 0.33 23.67
N GLU A 329 -6.49 0.26 24.54
CA GLU A 329 -5.86 -1.01 24.97
C GLU A 329 -6.60 -1.73 26.10
N ALA A 330 -7.32 -0.99 26.95
CA ALA A 330 -8.04 -1.50 28.12
C ALA A 330 -9.51 -1.05 28.13
N LEU A 331 -10.37 -1.81 28.84
CA LEU A 331 -11.76 -1.39 29.06
C LEU A 331 -11.78 -0.02 29.77
N PRO A 332 -12.72 0.87 29.41
CA PRO A 332 -12.78 2.19 30.03
C PRO A 332 -12.89 2.10 31.54
N MET A 333 -12.08 2.91 32.20
CA MET A 333 -12.19 3.20 33.61
C MET A 333 -13.21 4.34 33.83
N GLU A 334 -13.77 4.41 35.03
CA GLU A 334 -14.87 5.31 35.36
C GLU A 334 -14.30 6.50 36.16
N LEU A 335 -14.42 7.71 35.61
CA LEU A 335 -14.08 8.95 36.33
C LEU A 335 -15.18 9.29 37.34
N LEU A 336 -16.43 9.05 36.96
CA LEU A 336 -17.59 9.27 37.80
C LEU A 336 -18.64 8.21 37.50
N GLN A 337 -19.22 7.62 38.53
CA GLN A 337 -20.42 6.79 38.43
C GLN A 337 -21.44 7.28 39.45
N SER A 338 -22.72 7.25 39.11
CA SER A 338 -23.81 7.47 40.04
C SER A 338 -24.68 6.22 40.20
N THR A 339 -25.10 5.97 41.43
CA THR A 339 -26.17 5.00 41.72
C THR A 339 -27.57 5.60 41.56
N ASP A 340 -27.66 6.93 41.45
CA ASP A 340 -28.89 7.61 41.08
C ASP A 340 -29.17 7.46 39.59
N THR A 341 -30.34 6.92 39.29
CA THR A 341 -30.79 6.73 37.92
C THR A 341 -31.33 8.00 37.28
N SER A 342 -31.55 9.10 38.01
CA SER A 342 -31.84 10.42 37.41
C SER A 342 -30.61 11.23 37.03
N PHE A 343 -29.40 10.82 37.45
CA PHE A 343 -28.16 11.44 36.97
C PHE A 343 -27.97 11.18 35.47
N ARG A 344 -27.91 12.26 34.69
CA ARG A 344 -27.84 12.27 33.23
C ARG A 344 -26.75 13.25 32.79
N PRO A 345 -25.47 12.86 32.83
CA PRO A 345 -24.42 13.72 32.32
C PRO A 345 -24.58 13.87 30.80
N VAL A 346 -24.47 15.09 30.29
CA VAL A 346 -24.68 15.41 28.86
C VAL A 346 -23.59 16.27 28.23
N SER A 347 -22.86 17.05 29.02
CA SER A 347 -21.75 17.88 28.58
C SER A 347 -20.68 17.96 29.66
N MET A 348 -19.42 18.18 29.28
CA MET A 348 -18.29 18.29 30.20
C MET A 348 -17.19 19.18 29.61
N GLN A 349 -16.43 19.87 30.46
CA GLN A 349 -15.25 20.65 30.08
C GLN A 349 -14.29 20.78 31.26
N VAL A 350 -13.00 20.99 30.97
CA VAL A 350 -12.03 21.49 31.96
C VAL A 350 -12.25 23.00 32.14
N GLY A 351 -12.47 23.42 33.38
CA GLY A 351 -12.64 24.83 33.76
C GLY A 351 -11.33 25.60 33.89
N PRO A 352 -11.38 26.94 34.02
CA PRO A 352 -10.21 27.81 34.12
C PRO A 352 -9.36 27.57 35.39
N ASP A 353 -9.95 26.96 36.40
CA ASP A 353 -9.31 26.52 37.64
C ASP A 353 -8.68 25.11 37.55
N GLY A 354 -8.74 24.48 36.36
CA GLY A 354 -8.29 23.11 36.12
C GLY A 354 -9.25 22.01 36.61
N GLY A 355 -10.37 22.37 37.24
CA GLY A 355 -11.42 21.41 37.64
C GLY A 355 -12.16 20.84 36.42
N PHE A 356 -12.75 19.66 36.56
CA PHE A 356 -13.55 19.03 35.51
C PHE A 356 -15.05 19.23 35.79
N TYR A 357 -15.72 20.01 34.95
CA TYR A 357 -17.13 20.39 35.12
C TYR A 357 -18.02 19.47 34.30
N VAL A 358 -19.21 19.17 34.82
CA VAL A 358 -20.17 18.23 34.22
C VAL A 358 -21.57 18.80 34.31
N LEU A 359 -22.25 18.92 33.17
CA LEU A 359 -23.68 19.20 33.14
C LEU A 359 -24.46 17.92 33.37
N ASP A 360 -25.34 17.96 34.35
CA ASP A 360 -26.32 16.93 34.66
C ASP A 360 -27.72 17.45 34.32
N TRP A 361 -28.34 16.81 33.34
CA TRP A 361 -29.73 17.10 32.96
C TRP A 361 -30.69 16.77 34.11
N ALA A 362 -30.32 15.83 35.01
CA ALA A 362 -31.10 15.46 36.19
C ALA A 362 -32.53 14.97 35.88
N ASN A 363 -32.69 14.07 34.90
CA ASN A 363 -34.02 13.59 34.47
C ASN A 363 -34.24 12.08 34.65
N PRO A 364 -35.35 11.66 35.28
CA PRO A 364 -35.76 10.27 35.33
C PRO A 364 -36.05 9.68 33.93
N ILE A 365 -36.59 10.49 33.00
CA ILE A 365 -37.02 10.04 31.67
C ILE A 365 -36.29 10.80 30.56
N VAL A 366 -35.40 10.09 29.85
CA VAL A 366 -34.66 10.66 28.71
C VAL A 366 -35.18 10.12 27.36
N GLY A 367 -35.49 8.83 27.27
CA GLY A 367 -35.89 8.21 26.00
C GLY A 367 -37.34 8.48 25.58
N HIS A 368 -37.57 8.66 24.28
CA HIS A 368 -38.90 8.80 23.66
C HIS A 368 -39.40 7.50 23.00
N MET A 369 -38.55 6.48 22.91
CA MET A 369 -38.92 5.15 22.40
C MET A 369 -39.59 4.30 23.48
N GLN A 370 -39.19 4.49 24.74
CA GLN A 370 -39.68 3.77 25.91
C GLN A 370 -40.88 4.45 26.57
N PHE A 371 -40.99 5.78 26.44
CA PHE A 371 -42.00 6.61 27.07
C PHE A 371 -42.52 7.64 26.07
N ASN A 372 -43.77 8.09 26.26
CA ASN A 372 -44.35 9.12 25.40
C ASN A 372 -43.49 10.41 25.47
N VAL A 373 -43.40 11.16 24.37
CA VAL A 373 -42.76 12.49 24.38
C VAL A 373 -43.52 13.46 25.29
N ARG A 374 -44.83 13.26 25.47
CA ARG A 374 -45.72 13.98 26.42
C ARG A 374 -45.96 13.22 27.72
N ASP A 375 -44.98 12.48 28.20
CA ASP A 375 -45.14 11.81 29.49
C ASP A 375 -45.02 12.86 30.60
N ASP A 376 -46.09 13.09 31.36
CA ASP A 376 -46.15 14.10 32.43
C ASP A 376 -45.09 13.91 33.54
N ARG A 377 -44.39 12.77 33.55
CA ARG A 377 -43.28 12.49 34.48
C ARG A 377 -41.92 12.95 33.97
N ARG A 378 -41.84 13.51 32.76
CA ARG A 378 -40.62 14.18 32.29
C ARG A 378 -40.39 15.40 33.17
N ASP A 379 -39.20 15.48 33.73
CA ASP A 379 -38.83 16.62 34.54
C ASP A 379 -38.49 17.83 33.64
N HIS A 380 -38.94 19.01 34.04
CA HIS A 380 -38.73 20.27 33.32
C HIS A 380 -38.16 21.37 34.22
N ASP A 381 -37.76 21.02 35.45
CA ASP A 381 -37.48 21.97 36.52
C ASP A 381 -36.11 21.75 37.19
N HIS A 382 -35.47 20.58 37.03
CA HIS A 382 -34.20 20.24 37.67
C HIS A 382 -33.02 20.27 36.69
N GLY A 383 -31.82 20.56 37.22
CA GLY A 383 -30.62 20.69 36.41
C GLY A 383 -29.42 21.12 37.23
N ARG A 384 -28.26 20.49 37.01
CA ARG A 384 -27.09 20.66 37.89
C ARG A 384 -25.79 20.79 37.12
N VAL A 385 -24.86 21.51 37.73
CA VAL A 385 -23.45 21.56 37.33
C VAL A 385 -22.62 21.00 38.47
N TRP A 386 -21.89 19.94 38.17
CA TRP A 386 -20.97 19.30 39.12
C TRP A 386 -19.53 19.65 38.77
N ARG A 387 -18.69 19.86 39.78
CA ARG A 387 -17.26 20.15 39.64
C ARG A 387 -16.45 19.04 40.31
N ILE A 388 -15.57 18.41 39.55
CA ILE A 388 -14.66 17.34 40.01
C ILE A 388 -13.25 17.91 40.14
N THR A 389 -12.61 17.65 41.27
CA THR A 389 -11.27 18.16 41.64
C THR A 389 -10.40 17.03 42.19
N TYR A 390 -9.10 17.30 42.33
CA TYR A 390 -8.12 16.42 42.98
C TYR A 390 -7.44 17.19 44.13
N PRO A 391 -7.99 17.15 45.37
CA PRO A 391 -7.60 18.06 46.46
C PRO A 391 -6.12 18.05 46.86
N ASP A 392 -5.40 16.95 46.61
CA ASP A 392 -3.97 16.84 46.91
C ASP A 392 -3.08 17.63 45.92
N ARG A 393 -3.67 18.24 44.88
CA ARG A 393 -2.99 19.08 43.90
C ARG A 393 -3.61 20.49 43.91
N PRO A 394 -2.80 21.55 43.72
CA PRO A 394 -3.33 22.91 43.67
C PRO A 394 -4.26 23.07 42.46
N LEU A 395 -5.28 23.91 42.60
CA LEU A 395 -6.06 24.39 41.46
C LEU A 395 -5.16 25.20 40.52
N SER A 396 -5.48 25.16 39.23
CA SER A 396 -4.82 26.02 38.24
C SER A 396 -5.21 27.48 38.48
N THR A 397 -4.29 28.39 38.22
CA THR A 397 -4.59 29.82 38.25
C THR A 397 -5.42 30.18 37.01
N PRO A 398 -6.64 30.73 37.16
CA PRO A 398 -7.43 31.19 36.02
C PRO A 398 -6.61 32.16 35.14
N PRO A 399 -6.59 31.95 33.81
CA PRO A 399 -5.82 32.81 32.92
C PRO A 399 -6.48 34.19 32.80
N VAL A 400 -5.67 35.25 32.69
CA VAL A 400 -6.16 36.60 32.40
C VAL A 400 -6.11 36.81 30.89
N ILE A 401 -7.26 36.66 30.22
CA ILE A 401 -7.39 36.82 28.76
C ILE A 401 -8.10 38.14 28.43
N GLU A 402 -9.22 38.41 29.09
CA GLU A 402 -9.97 39.65 28.94
C GLU A 402 -9.14 40.84 29.43
N GLY A 403 -8.98 41.85 28.57
CA GLY A 403 -8.18 43.04 28.85
C GLY A 403 -6.66 42.84 28.82
N ALA A 404 -6.16 41.64 28.55
CA ALA A 404 -4.73 41.38 28.33
C ALA A 404 -4.25 42.01 27.01
N SER A 405 -2.99 42.42 26.96
CA SER A 405 -2.37 42.91 25.73
C SER A 405 -2.11 41.77 24.73
N ILE A 406 -1.96 42.10 23.44
CA ILE A 406 -1.66 41.10 22.39
C ILE A 406 -0.44 40.22 22.77
N PRO A 407 0.70 40.75 23.25
CA PRO A 407 1.83 39.91 23.67
C PRO A 407 1.51 38.97 24.84
N GLU A 408 0.69 39.42 25.80
CA GLU A 408 0.25 38.58 26.92
C GLU A 408 -0.69 37.46 26.45
N GLN A 409 -1.60 37.74 25.53
CA GLN A 409 -2.47 36.73 24.92
C GLN A 409 -1.69 35.72 24.07
N LEU A 410 -0.68 36.17 23.32
CA LEU A 410 0.21 35.29 22.57
C LEU A 410 1.00 34.35 23.49
N ASP A 411 1.45 34.82 24.65
CA ASP A 411 2.15 33.97 25.61
C ASP A 411 1.22 32.88 26.22
N LEU A 412 -0.08 33.14 26.33
CA LEU A 412 -1.06 32.14 26.75
C LEU A 412 -1.24 30.98 25.74
N LEU A 413 -0.78 31.13 24.49
CA LEU A 413 -0.71 30.01 23.54
C LEU A 413 0.33 28.94 23.95
N LYS A 414 1.17 29.22 24.97
CA LYS A 414 2.08 28.23 25.58
C LYS A 414 1.48 27.52 26.78
N ALA A 415 0.27 27.88 27.22
CA ALA A 415 -0.36 27.29 28.40
C ALA A 415 -0.53 25.77 28.23
N TYR A 416 -0.44 25.02 29.34
CA TYR A 416 -0.60 23.56 29.32
C TYR A 416 -2.05 23.14 29.04
N GLU A 417 -3.00 23.87 29.62
CA GLU A 417 -4.44 23.64 29.49
C GLU A 417 -4.93 23.96 28.08
N ASN A 418 -5.52 22.97 27.41
CA ASN A 418 -6.09 23.13 26.06
C ASN A 418 -7.10 24.29 26.01
N ARG A 419 -7.91 24.43 27.07
CA ARG A 419 -8.97 25.45 27.12
C ARG A 419 -8.41 26.87 27.20
N THR A 420 -7.34 27.07 27.95
CA THR A 420 -6.64 28.37 28.01
C THR A 420 -6.15 28.78 26.64
N ARG A 421 -5.49 27.86 25.91
CA ARG A 421 -5.03 28.14 24.54
C ARG A 421 -6.19 28.42 23.59
N ALA A 422 -7.27 27.64 23.65
CA ALA A 422 -8.44 27.85 22.81
C ALA A 422 -9.11 29.23 23.03
N LEU A 423 -9.25 29.66 24.28
CA LEU A 423 -9.81 30.98 24.60
C LEU A 423 -8.86 32.13 24.21
N ALA A 424 -7.55 31.98 24.43
CA ALA A 424 -6.56 32.96 23.99
C ALA A 424 -6.54 33.08 22.45
N ARG A 425 -6.61 31.94 21.75
CA ARG A 425 -6.68 31.90 20.29
C ARG A 425 -7.92 32.60 19.76
N ARG A 426 -9.09 32.34 20.36
CA ARG A 426 -10.35 33.01 19.99
C ARG A 426 -10.25 34.52 20.21
N ALA A 427 -9.74 34.96 21.36
CA ALA A 427 -9.56 36.38 21.65
C ALA A 427 -8.63 37.09 20.63
N LEU A 428 -7.55 36.43 20.22
CA LEU A 428 -6.66 36.93 19.17
C LEU A 428 -7.36 36.94 17.80
N GLN A 429 -8.10 35.90 17.44
CA GLN A 429 -8.80 35.80 16.14
C GLN A 429 -9.96 36.81 16.00
N GLU A 430 -10.50 37.34 17.10
CA GLU A 430 -11.49 38.44 17.11
C GLU A 430 -10.86 39.84 17.02
N GLY A 431 -9.54 39.93 17.20
CA GLY A 431 -8.82 41.19 17.23
C GLY A 431 -8.48 41.74 15.83
N ASP A 432 -7.80 42.88 15.85
CA ASP A 432 -7.34 43.55 14.62
C ASP A 432 -6.07 42.88 14.07
N ALA A 433 -6.21 42.23 12.91
CA ALA A 433 -5.11 41.53 12.24
C ALA A 433 -3.89 42.43 11.97
N ASP A 434 -4.10 43.71 11.66
CA ASP A 434 -3.03 44.67 11.38
C ASP A 434 -2.16 44.95 12.64
N GLN A 435 -2.72 44.72 13.83
CA GLN A 435 -2.02 44.86 15.10
C GLN A 435 -1.43 43.54 15.59
N ILE A 436 -2.11 42.41 15.31
CA ILE A 436 -1.74 41.10 15.82
C ILE A 436 -0.59 40.47 15.02
N LEU A 437 -0.66 40.48 13.68
CA LEU A 437 0.35 39.82 12.85
C LEU A 437 1.78 40.33 13.13
N PRO A 438 2.05 41.64 13.28
CA PRO A 438 3.40 42.11 13.62
C PRO A 438 3.88 41.73 15.03
N GLU A 439 2.97 41.52 15.98
CA GLU A 439 3.30 41.00 17.33
C GLU A 439 3.53 39.49 17.28
N LEU A 440 2.74 38.76 16.50
CA LEU A 440 2.88 37.33 16.27
C LEU A 440 4.24 36.99 15.63
N ASP A 441 4.65 37.73 14.61
CA ASP A 441 5.98 37.58 13.98
C ASP A 441 7.11 37.72 15.01
N ARG A 442 7.00 38.72 15.89
CA ARG A 442 7.96 38.95 16.97
C ARG A 442 7.93 37.85 18.01
N TRP A 443 6.75 37.35 18.35
CA TRP A 443 6.58 36.24 19.26
C TRP A 443 7.20 34.96 18.70
N VAL A 444 6.91 34.60 17.43
CA VAL A 444 7.51 33.47 16.72
C VAL A 444 9.04 33.58 16.66
N ALA A 445 9.56 34.77 16.36
CA ALA A 445 11.01 35.01 16.34
C ALA A 445 11.68 34.93 17.74
N SER A 446 10.88 35.02 18.82
CA SER A 446 11.37 34.95 20.20
C SER A 446 11.28 33.55 20.82
N LEU A 447 10.63 32.59 20.16
CA LEU A 447 10.53 31.21 20.63
C LEU A 447 11.91 30.56 20.72
N ASP A 448 12.16 29.78 21.77
CA ASP A 448 13.39 29.01 21.94
C ASP A 448 13.32 27.73 21.07
N PRO A 449 14.19 27.55 20.06
CA PRO A 449 14.20 26.35 19.23
C PRO A 449 14.55 25.06 19.99
N ASN A 450 15.03 25.16 21.23
CA ASN A 450 15.34 24.00 22.09
C ASN A 450 14.20 23.66 23.06
N ASP A 451 13.11 24.43 23.07
CA ASP A 451 11.93 24.09 23.85
C ASP A 451 11.31 22.80 23.28
N PRO A 452 11.03 21.76 24.09
CA PRO A 452 10.36 20.56 23.60
C PRO A 452 8.97 20.83 22.98
N GLU A 453 8.33 21.95 23.31
CA GLU A 453 7.04 22.38 22.76
C GLU A 453 7.17 23.37 21.60
N TYR A 454 8.39 23.64 21.12
CA TYR A 454 8.67 24.61 20.06
C TYR A 454 7.78 24.42 18.82
N GLU A 455 7.68 23.19 18.31
CA GLU A 455 6.90 22.90 17.10
C GLU A 455 5.39 22.98 17.34
N HIS A 456 4.93 22.73 18.57
CA HIS A 456 3.55 23.01 18.97
C HIS A 456 3.27 24.52 18.98
N HIS A 457 4.20 25.34 19.48
CA HIS A 457 4.08 26.79 19.43
C HIS A 457 4.06 27.35 18.01
N LEU A 458 4.82 26.74 17.08
CA LEU A 458 4.73 27.09 15.67
C LEU A 458 3.37 26.74 15.07
N ALA A 459 2.79 25.59 15.42
CA ALA A 459 1.44 25.22 15.00
C ALA A 459 0.39 26.21 15.57
N GLU A 460 0.52 26.63 16.84
CA GLU A 460 -0.34 27.67 17.43
C GLU A 460 -0.26 28.99 16.68
N ALA A 461 0.94 29.45 16.30
CA ALA A 461 1.10 30.63 15.46
C ALA A 461 0.44 30.46 14.09
N LEU A 462 0.64 29.32 13.44
CA LEU A 462 0.06 29.02 12.13
C LEU A 462 -1.49 29.04 12.17
N TRP A 463 -2.10 28.57 13.27
CA TRP A 463 -3.55 28.66 13.46
C TRP A 463 -4.06 30.08 13.71
N ILE A 464 -3.26 30.97 14.31
CA ILE A 464 -3.60 32.40 14.39
C ILE A 464 -3.62 33.01 12.99
N HIS A 465 -2.58 32.75 12.18
CA HIS A 465 -2.55 33.16 10.77
C HIS A 465 -3.79 32.67 10.00
N GLN A 466 -4.13 31.38 10.15
CA GLN A 466 -5.29 30.78 9.48
C GLN A 466 -6.61 31.44 9.93
N GLY A 467 -6.79 31.65 11.24
CA GLY A 467 -7.99 32.28 11.78
C GLY A 467 -8.17 33.72 11.29
N LEU A 468 -7.06 34.46 11.15
CA LEU A 468 -7.04 35.84 10.65
C LEU A 468 -7.09 35.96 9.11
N ASN A 469 -7.27 34.86 8.37
CA ASN A 469 -7.24 34.81 6.90
C ASN A 469 -5.94 35.36 6.29
N HIS A 470 -4.79 35.10 6.94
CA HIS A 470 -3.49 35.54 6.44
C HIS A 470 -2.58 34.33 6.15
N VAL A 471 -2.30 34.10 4.88
CA VAL A 471 -1.41 33.01 4.43
C VAL A 471 0.05 33.39 4.73
N ASP A 472 0.70 32.60 5.57
CA ASP A 472 2.16 32.64 5.76
C ASP A 472 2.78 31.32 5.27
N GLU A 473 3.18 31.30 4.00
CA GLU A 473 3.81 30.14 3.37
C GLU A 473 5.14 29.74 4.03
N SER A 474 5.87 30.70 4.58
CA SER A 474 7.18 30.45 5.23
C SER A 474 6.99 29.74 6.56
N LEU A 475 6.02 30.18 7.37
CA LEU A 475 5.66 29.50 8.61
C LEU A 475 5.01 28.14 8.32
N LEU A 476 4.15 28.04 7.30
CA LEU A 476 3.56 26.77 6.88
C LEU A 476 4.67 25.78 6.52
N GLU A 477 5.61 26.15 5.66
CA GLU A 477 6.71 25.28 5.25
C GLU A 477 7.52 24.78 6.44
N ARG A 478 7.81 25.64 7.42
CA ARG A 478 8.49 25.25 8.68
C ARG A 478 7.71 24.21 9.46
N VAL A 479 6.38 24.34 9.54
CA VAL A 479 5.50 23.37 10.23
C VAL A 479 5.38 22.07 9.44
N LEU A 480 5.34 22.11 8.10
CA LEU A 480 5.32 20.92 7.23
C LEU A 480 6.63 20.13 7.23
N THR A 481 7.74 20.72 7.68
CA THR A 481 9.04 20.06 7.84
C THR A 481 9.46 19.85 9.29
N ALA A 482 8.55 20.04 10.24
CA ALA A 482 8.80 19.79 11.66
C ALA A 482 9.20 18.33 11.91
N ASP A 483 10.02 18.06 12.93
CA ASP A 483 10.38 16.71 13.35
C ASP A 483 9.16 15.98 13.95
N GLU A 484 8.32 16.69 14.72
CA GLU A 484 7.08 16.20 15.31
C GLU A 484 6.01 15.95 14.23
N PRO A 485 5.59 14.70 14.00
CA PRO A 485 4.59 14.37 12.99
C PRO A 485 3.24 15.06 13.22
N SER A 486 2.88 15.30 14.48
CA SER A 486 1.64 15.98 14.84
C SER A 486 1.62 17.45 14.37
N ALA A 487 2.79 18.10 14.33
CA ALA A 487 2.93 19.45 13.76
C ALA A 487 2.77 19.41 12.23
N ARG A 488 3.42 18.46 11.54
CA ARG A 488 3.27 18.29 10.08
C ARG A 488 1.82 18.01 9.69
N MET A 489 1.12 17.16 10.45
CA MET A 489 -0.31 16.88 10.30
C MET A 489 -1.17 18.14 10.51
N ALA A 490 -0.86 18.97 11.51
CA ALA A 490 -1.52 20.26 11.68
C ALA A 490 -1.31 21.17 10.46
N GLY A 491 -0.07 21.24 9.96
CA GLY A 491 0.26 21.98 8.74
C GLY A 491 -0.52 21.49 7.51
N MET A 492 -0.64 20.17 7.29
CA MET A 492 -1.40 19.63 6.15
C MET A 492 -2.89 20.03 6.17
N ARG A 493 -3.47 20.17 7.36
CA ARG A 493 -4.85 20.67 7.50
C ARG A 493 -4.97 22.17 7.25
N VAL A 494 -3.95 22.95 7.60
CA VAL A 494 -3.91 24.37 7.23
C VAL A 494 -3.77 24.50 5.72
N LEU A 495 -2.81 23.77 5.13
CA LEU A 495 -2.59 23.72 3.68
C LEU A 495 -3.88 23.43 2.91
N ARG A 496 -4.69 22.46 3.35
CA ARG A 496 -6.00 22.15 2.73
C ARG A 496 -6.88 23.39 2.52
N TRP A 497 -6.88 24.32 3.47
CA TRP A 497 -7.70 25.53 3.40
C TRP A 497 -7.00 26.73 2.74
N TRP A 498 -5.70 26.63 2.49
CA TRP A 498 -4.90 27.67 1.81
C TRP A 498 -4.53 27.32 0.37
N MET A 499 -4.99 26.17 -0.15
CA MET A 499 -4.58 25.68 -1.48
C MET A 499 -4.88 26.67 -2.61
N ASP A 500 -6.00 27.41 -2.52
CA ASP A 500 -6.39 28.39 -3.54
C ASP A 500 -5.56 29.68 -3.50
N ASP A 501 -4.87 29.94 -2.38
CA ASP A 501 -4.04 31.13 -2.15
C ASP A 501 -2.53 30.86 -2.34
N ILE A 502 -2.13 29.59 -2.49
CA ILE A 502 -0.74 29.18 -2.74
C ILE A 502 -0.56 28.91 -4.23
N GLU A 503 0.48 29.50 -4.85
CA GLU A 503 0.70 29.41 -6.31
C GLU A 503 0.85 27.97 -6.82
N ASP A 504 1.56 27.11 -6.08
CA ASP A 504 1.68 25.67 -6.38
C ASP A 504 1.76 24.84 -5.08
N PRO A 505 0.63 24.30 -4.57
CA PRO A 505 0.62 23.53 -3.32
C PRO A 505 1.10 22.08 -3.50
N PHE A 506 1.29 21.62 -4.75
CA PHE A 506 1.58 20.22 -5.06
C PHE A 506 2.88 19.67 -4.44
N PRO A 507 4.00 20.41 -4.39
CA PRO A 507 5.21 19.93 -3.70
C PRO A 507 5.00 19.70 -2.20
N MET A 508 4.14 20.52 -1.57
CA MET A 508 3.78 20.34 -0.16
C MET A 508 2.89 19.12 0.03
N LEU A 509 1.89 18.93 -0.83
CA LEU A 509 0.99 17.77 -0.81
C LEU A 509 1.73 16.46 -1.09
N GLU A 510 2.64 16.44 -2.05
CA GLU A 510 3.46 15.28 -2.40
C GLU A 510 4.29 14.80 -1.19
N ARG A 511 4.96 15.73 -0.51
CA ARG A 511 5.69 15.44 0.74
C ARG A 511 4.78 14.85 1.81
N GLY A 512 3.57 15.39 1.96
CA GLY A 512 2.59 14.88 2.91
C GLY A 512 2.12 13.46 2.59
N VAL A 513 1.88 13.15 1.32
CA VAL A 513 1.48 11.79 0.88
C VAL A 513 2.59 10.78 1.05
N LEU A 514 3.84 11.20 0.90
CA LEU A 514 5.02 10.35 1.05
C LEU A 514 5.57 10.31 2.50
N ASP A 515 4.96 11.04 3.44
CA ASP A 515 5.42 11.12 4.83
C ASP A 515 5.50 9.72 5.48
N PRO A 516 6.55 9.42 6.27
CA PRO A 516 6.63 8.14 6.97
C PRO A 516 5.52 7.96 8.02
N ASN A 517 4.95 9.05 8.55
CA ASN A 517 3.86 8.99 9.51
C ASN A 517 2.50 8.88 8.78
N GLU A 518 1.78 7.80 9.08
CA GLU A 518 0.51 7.48 8.42
C GLU A 518 -0.60 8.53 8.63
N ARG A 519 -0.59 9.28 9.73
CA ARG A 519 -1.59 10.35 9.98
C ARG A 519 -1.33 11.60 9.15
N VAL A 520 -0.05 11.91 8.90
CA VAL A 520 0.32 12.99 7.98
C VAL A 520 -0.14 12.63 6.57
N ARG A 521 0.11 11.38 6.15
CA ARG A 521 -0.38 10.85 4.87
C ARG A 521 -1.90 10.92 4.76
N LEU A 522 -2.63 10.54 5.82
CA LEU A 522 -4.09 10.64 5.86
C LEU A 522 -4.56 12.08 5.59
N GLU A 523 -4.02 13.08 6.30
CA GLU A 523 -4.43 14.48 6.09
C GLU A 523 -4.06 15.01 4.70
N ALA A 524 -2.91 14.60 4.15
CA ALA A 524 -2.52 14.95 2.78
C ALA A 524 -3.48 14.35 1.74
N VAL A 525 -3.88 13.08 1.92
CA VAL A 525 -4.89 12.42 1.07
C VAL A 525 -6.27 13.05 1.22
N VAL A 526 -6.65 13.49 2.42
CA VAL A 526 -7.87 14.28 2.61
C VAL A 526 -7.77 15.59 1.82
N ALA A 527 -6.67 16.34 1.95
CA ALA A 527 -6.48 17.61 1.27
C ALA A 527 -6.57 17.46 -0.26
N LEU A 528 -5.92 16.45 -0.82
CA LEU A 528 -5.95 16.15 -2.25
C LEU A 528 -7.36 15.93 -2.81
N GLY A 529 -8.27 15.35 -2.01
CA GLY A 529 -9.66 15.12 -2.43
C GLY A 529 -10.42 16.40 -2.78
N HIS A 530 -9.97 17.56 -2.30
CA HIS A 530 -10.60 18.86 -2.56
C HIS A 530 -9.96 19.64 -3.71
N VAL A 531 -8.92 19.10 -4.36
CA VAL A 531 -8.22 19.76 -5.47
C VAL A 531 -8.75 19.24 -6.81
N PRO A 532 -9.48 20.05 -7.60
CA PRO A 532 -10.03 19.63 -8.90
C PRO A 532 -8.95 19.59 -10.00
N ASP A 533 -7.88 18.82 -9.77
CA ASP A 533 -6.72 18.69 -10.67
C ASP A 533 -6.36 17.21 -10.84
N VAL A 534 -6.00 16.83 -12.07
CA VAL A 534 -5.50 15.49 -12.40
C VAL A 534 -4.22 15.13 -11.63
N ARG A 535 -3.36 16.11 -11.35
CA ARG A 535 -2.18 15.94 -10.49
C ARG A 535 -2.55 15.48 -9.09
N ALA A 536 -3.73 15.88 -8.58
CA ALA A 536 -4.17 15.47 -7.26
C ALA A 536 -4.57 13.99 -7.23
N ALA A 537 -5.22 13.50 -8.29
CA ALA A 537 -5.53 12.08 -8.47
C ALA A 537 -4.26 11.23 -8.52
N GLU A 538 -3.23 11.74 -9.20
CA GLU A 538 -1.94 11.08 -9.35
C GLU A 538 -1.19 11.03 -8.02
N LEU A 539 -1.04 12.18 -7.33
CA LEU A 539 -0.42 12.25 -6.01
C LEU A 539 -1.15 11.38 -5.00
N ALA A 540 -2.49 11.38 -4.96
CA ALA A 540 -3.23 10.52 -4.05
C ALA A 540 -2.81 9.05 -4.23
N GLY A 541 -2.65 8.59 -5.47
CA GLY A 541 -2.19 7.24 -5.80
C GLY A 541 -0.84 6.86 -5.17
N LEU A 542 0.05 7.82 -4.90
CA LEU A 542 1.34 7.57 -4.23
C LEU A 542 1.19 7.09 -2.78
N ALA A 543 0.04 7.34 -2.14
CA ALA A 543 -0.25 6.83 -0.80
C ALA A 543 -0.16 5.30 -0.73
N THR A 544 -0.37 4.60 -1.86
CA THR A 544 -0.31 3.13 -1.98
C THR A 544 1.12 2.56 -1.94
N ILE A 545 2.15 3.41 -2.02
CA ILE A 545 3.56 2.99 -1.95
C ILE A 545 3.91 2.45 -0.57
N GLN A 546 3.24 2.92 0.49
CA GLN A 546 3.41 2.40 1.84
C GLN A 546 2.08 1.83 2.37
N PRO A 547 2.12 0.91 3.35
CA PRO A 547 0.91 0.33 3.92
C PRO A 547 -0.07 1.39 4.44
N MET A 548 -1.37 1.06 4.35
CA MET A 548 -2.47 1.83 4.93
C MET A 548 -3.28 0.89 5.82
N ASP A 549 -3.74 1.38 6.96
CA ASP A 549 -4.73 0.69 7.77
C ASP A 549 -6.13 0.74 7.11
N SER A 550 -7.06 -0.06 7.64
CA SER A 550 -8.38 -0.19 7.04
C SER A 550 -9.23 1.08 7.08
N ASP A 551 -9.00 1.97 8.04
CA ASP A 551 -9.75 3.22 8.17
C ASP A 551 -9.19 4.26 7.18
N PHE A 552 -7.86 4.32 7.01
CA PHE A 552 -7.21 5.10 5.96
C PHE A 552 -7.62 4.63 4.56
N GLU A 553 -7.65 3.32 4.29
CA GLU A 553 -8.12 2.80 3.00
C GLU A 553 -9.53 3.30 2.62
N VAL A 554 -10.43 3.48 3.60
CA VAL A 554 -11.76 4.04 3.34
C VAL A 554 -11.66 5.50 2.89
N THR A 555 -10.89 6.33 3.59
CA THR A 555 -10.66 7.73 3.19
C THR A 555 -10.01 7.82 1.83
N PHE A 556 -8.95 7.04 1.60
CA PHE A 556 -8.25 6.99 0.33
C PHE A 556 -9.20 6.69 -0.83
N ASN A 557 -10.03 5.65 -0.72
CA ASN A 557 -11.00 5.30 -1.75
C ASN A 557 -12.03 6.40 -2.01
N ARG A 558 -12.41 7.17 -0.98
CA ARG A 558 -13.30 8.32 -1.13
C ARG A 558 -12.62 9.49 -1.84
N THR A 559 -11.37 9.78 -1.49
CA THR A 559 -10.54 10.74 -2.22
C THR A 559 -10.45 10.35 -3.70
N LEU A 560 -10.21 9.07 -4.01
CA LEU A 560 -10.17 8.61 -5.40
C LEU A 560 -11.51 8.76 -6.13
N ALA A 561 -12.61 8.45 -5.45
CA ALA A 561 -13.95 8.62 -6.01
C ALA A 561 -14.24 10.08 -6.34
N ALA A 562 -13.90 11.00 -5.42
CA ALA A 562 -14.01 12.44 -5.62
C ALA A 562 -13.16 12.96 -6.79
N LEU A 563 -11.96 12.40 -6.96
CA LEU A 563 -11.02 12.79 -8.01
C LEU A 563 -11.29 12.13 -9.36
N SER A 564 -12.17 11.11 -9.41
CA SER A 564 -12.50 10.37 -10.62
C SER A 564 -12.91 11.22 -11.84
N PRO A 565 -13.64 12.36 -11.71
CA PRO A 565 -13.95 13.24 -12.85
C PRO A 565 -12.71 13.90 -13.47
N TRP A 566 -11.63 14.04 -12.68
CA TRP A 566 -10.39 14.72 -13.04
C TRP A 566 -9.30 13.75 -13.53
N GLY A 567 -9.45 12.45 -13.24
CA GLY A 567 -8.62 11.37 -13.76
C GLY A 567 -8.86 10.07 -13.00
N THR A 568 -8.52 8.92 -13.58
CA THR A 568 -8.52 7.66 -12.83
C THR A 568 -7.17 7.51 -12.12
N PRO A 569 -7.14 7.51 -10.77
CA PRO A 569 -5.93 7.24 -10.01
C PRO A 569 -5.55 5.78 -10.26
N THR A 570 -4.61 5.54 -11.16
CA THR A 570 -4.06 4.20 -11.40
C THR A 570 -2.75 4.02 -10.63
N GLY A 571 -2.45 4.90 -9.67
CA GLY A 571 -1.15 4.99 -9.00
C GLY A 571 -0.03 5.51 -9.90
N GLU A 572 -0.17 5.41 -11.23
CA GLU A 572 0.91 5.69 -12.18
C GLU A 572 0.41 6.13 -13.56
N GLY A 573 -0.74 5.65 -14.02
CA GLY A 573 -1.05 5.53 -15.45
C GLY A 573 -1.52 6.79 -16.19
N THR A 574 -1.84 7.92 -15.56
CA THR A 574 -2.27 9.13 -16.31
C THR A 574 -1.12 10.12 -16.50
N ALA A 575 -0.38 10.45 -15.43
CA ALA A 575 0.83 11.27 -15.49
C ALA A 575 1.93 10.54 -16.23
N ALA A 576 2.18 9.29 -15.86
CA ALA A 576 3.25 8.52 -16.47
C ALA A 576 2.92 8.23 -17.95
N TRP A 577 1.64 8.11 -18.32
CA TRP A 577 1.24 8.08 -19.74
C TRP A 577 1.51 9.40 -20.47
N ARG A 578 1.17 10.55 -19.87
CA ARG A 578 1.48 11.87 -20.49
C ARG A 578 2.98 12.11 -20.61
N LEU A 579 3.75 11.77 -19.59
CA LEU A 579 5.20 11.88 -19.60
C LEU A 579 5.83 10.93 -20.63
N GLN A 580 5.30 9.72 -20.80
CA GLN A 580 5.67 8.80 -21.88
C GLN A 580 5.47 9.38 -23.28
N GLN A 581 4.54 10.34 -23.46
CA GLN A 581 4.33 11.00 -24.76
C GLN A 581 5.27 12.17 -25.03
N LEU A 582 6.03 12.64 -24.04
CA LEU A 582 6.99 13.74 -24.22
C LEU A 582 8.25 13.25 -24.92
N GLU A 583 8.80 14.10 -25.79
CA GLU A 583 10.16 13.94 -26.30
C GLU A 583 11.17 14.13 -25.15
N ASP A 584 12.35 13.50 -25.23
CA ASP A 584 13.32 13.53 -24.12
C ASP A 584 13.75 14.95 -23.74
N ALA A 585 13.88 15.85 -24.73
CA ALA A 585 14.17 17.25 -24.48
C ALA A 585 13.06 17.96 -23.67
N GLU A 586 11.80 17.65 -23.96
CA GLU A 586 10.65 18.24 -23.25
C GLU A 586 10.53 17.67 -21.83
N LEU A 587 10.84 16.38 -21.64
CA LEU A 587 10.89 15.75 -20.33
C LEU A 587 11.98 16.36 -19.43
N LEU A 588 13.15 16.65 -20.02
CA LEU A 588 14.28 17.24 -19.30
C LEU A 588 14.04 18.71 -18.89
N GLU A 589 13.20 19.43 -19.62
CA GLU A 589 12.78 20.80 -19.27
C GLU A 589 11.77 20.86 -18.11
N LYS A 590 11.07 19.76 -17.80
CA LYS A 590 10.14 19.71 -16.66
C LYS A 590 10.89 19.80 -15.32
N PRO A 591 10.35 20.51 -14.31
CA PRO A 591 10.86 20.41 -12.95
C PRO A 591 10.77 18.95 -12.46
N LEU A 592 11.71 18.54 -11.61
CA LEU A 592 11.65 17.22 -10.99
C LEU A 592 10.51 17.18 -9.96
N ASP A 593 9.57 16.27 -10.19
CA ASP A 593 8.56 15.74 -9.26
C ASP A 593 8.66 14.21 -9.26
N HIS A 594 7.89 13.49 -8.43
CA HIS A 594 7.94 12.04 -8.38
C HIS A 594 7.72 11.38 -9.75
N PHE A 595 6.78 11.88 -10.55
CA PHE A 595 6.46 11.29 -11.84
C PHE A 595 7.55 11.55 -12.88
N VAL A 596 8.10 12.77 -12.92
CA VAL A 596 9.20 13.15 -13.82
C VAL A 596 10.48 12.42 -13.43
N ALA A 597 10.81 12.34 -12.14
CA ALA A 597 11.99 11.63 -11.66
C ALA A 597 11.91 10.13 -12.02
N ARG A 598 10.75 9.51 -11.77
CA ARG A 598 10.54 8.11 -12.10
C ARG A 598 10.51 7.85 -13.60
N GLU A 599 9.90 8.76 -14.39
CA GLU A 599 9.96 8.69 -15.85
C GLU A 599 11.41 8.77 -16.34
N ARG A 600 12.21 9.70 -15.83
CA ARG A 600 13.64 9.81 -16.19
C ARG A 600 14.41 8.54 -15.84
N LEU A 601 14.14 7.95 -14.67
CA LEU A 601 14.78 6.70 -14.27
C LEU A 601 14.45 5.55 -15.23
N ARG A 602 13.23 5.49 -15.78
CA ARG A 602 12.78 4.39 -16.66
C ARG A 602 12.87 4.66 -18.16
N ARG A 603 13.09 5.90 -18.60
CA ARG A 603 13.09 6.29 -20.03
C ARG A 603 14.26 5.62 -20.78
N PRO A 604 14.04 4.79 -21.81
CA PRO A 604 15.13 4.20 -22.60
C PRO A 604 16.05 5.25 -23.22
N GLY A 605 17.37 5.02 -23.22
CA GLY A 605 18.35 5.89 -23.89
C GLY A 605 18.62 7.26 -23.27
N LEU A 606 18.00 7.58 -22.13
CA LEU A 606 18.26 8.81 -21.38
C LEU A 606 19.67 8.78 -20.75
N GLN A 607 20.34 9.93 -20.71
CA GLN A 607 21.70 10.02 -20.18
C GLN A 607 21.77 9.61 -18.70
N VAL A 608 22.84 8.87 -18.33
CA VAL A 608 23.03 8.30 -16.98
C VAL A 608 23.04 9.37 -15.88
N ASP A 609 23.60 10.55 -16.15
CA ASP A 609 23.61 11.68 -15.22
C ASP A 609 22.20 12.19 -14.89
N GLU A 610 21.28 12.19 -15.86
CA GLU A 610 19.89 12.56 -15.62
C GLU A 610 19.14 11.52 -14.79
N ARG A 611 19.45 10.23 -14.95
CA ARG A 611 18.94 9.16 -14.07
C ARG A 611 19.48 9.30 -12.65
N GLN A 612 20.79 9.59 -12.49
CA GLN A 612 21.40 9.83 -11.17
C GLN A 612 20.75 11.02 -10.46
N ARG A 613 20.51 12.13 -11.18
CA ARG A 613 19.80 13.30 -10.64
C ARG A 613 18.39 12.95 -10.18
N ALA A 614 17.66 12.12 -10.92
CA ALA A 614 16.33 11.67 -10.54
C ALA A 614 16.35 10.79 -9.29
N VAL A 615 17.27 9.82 -9.21
CA VAL A 615 17.46 8.96 -8.03
C VAL A 615 17.81 9.80 -6.80
N GLN A 616 18.74 10.73 -6.94
CA GLN A 616 19.14 11.64 -5.86
C GLN A 616 17.95 12.47 -5.37
N TRP A 617 17.16 13.02 -6.29
CA TRP A 617 15.98 13.83 -5.95
C TRP A 617 14.93 13.01 -5.17
N MET A 618 14.70 11.76 -5.56
CA MET A 618 13.76 10.85 -4.87
C MET A 618 14.30 10.42 -3.50
N ALA A 619 15.59 10.12 -3.39
CA ALA A 619 16.24 9.76 -2.13
C ALA A 619 16.18 10.90 -1.09
N GLU A 620 16.29 12.16 -1.50
CA GLU A 620 16.15 13.33 -0.60
C GLU A 620 14.75 13.50 0.00
N ARG A 621 13.75 12.79 -0.53
CA ARG A 621 12.32 12.92 -0.17
C ARG A 621 11.72 11.60 0.32
N THR A 622 12.55 10.59 0.50
CA THR A 622 12.19 9.28 1.02
C THR A 622 13.18 8.92 2.12
N ASP A 623 12.85 7.97 3.00
CA ASP A 623 13.79 7.47 4.01
C ASP A 623 14.85 6.49 3.41
N ARG A 624 15.17 6.60 2.11
CA ARG A 624 16.09 5.70 1.40
C ARG A 624 17.37 6.42 0.99
N THR A 625 18.47 5.68 1.00
CA THR A 625 19.72 6.15 0.39
C THR A 625 19.58 6.17 -1.14
N PRO A 626 20.40 6.97 -1.87
CA PRO A 626 20.40 6.94 -3.34
C PRO A 626 20.58 5.53 -3.92
N ALA A 627 21.43 4.70 -3.29
CA ALA A 627 21.61 3.30 -3.66
C ALA A 627 20.34 2.47 -3.45
N GLY A 628 19.66 2.64 -2.31
CA GLY A 628 18.40 1.95 -2.01
C GLY A 628 17.27 2.37 -2.95
N GLU A 629 17.19 3.66 -3.30
CA GLU A 629 16.19 4.19 -4.22
C GLU A 629 16.43 3.70 -5.66
N LEU A 630 17.69 3.58 -6.10
CA LEU A 630 18.01 2.98 -7.39
C LEU A 630 17.56 1.51 -7.46
N VAL A 631 17.89 0.69 -6.46
CA VAL A 631 17.46 -0.72 -6.41
C VAL A 631 15.94 -0.83 -6.38
N HIS A 632 15.28 0.01 -5.59
CA HIS A 632 13.83 0.07 -5.55
C HIS A 632 13.24 0.39 -6.92
N GLY A 633 13.73 1.44 -7.59
CA GLY A 633 13.28 1.82 -8.93
C GLY A 633 13.51 0.73 -9.97
N LEU A 634 14.69 0.10 -9.98
CA LEU A 634 15.04 -1.01 -10.87
C LEU A 634 14.11 -2.22 -10.67
N SER A 635 13.72 -2.53 -9.44
CA SER A 635 12.80 -3.64 -9.14
C SER A 635 11.38 -3.45 -9.70
N LYS A 636 11.01 -2.20 -10.02
CA LYS A 636 9.70 -1.82 -10.57
C LYS A 636 9.70 -1.64 -12.09
N LEU A 637 10.86 -1.72 -12.75
CA LEU A 637 10.94 -1.65 -14.20
C LEU A 637 10.38 -2.93 -14.81
N HIS A 638 9.41 -2.78 -15.73
CA HIS A 638 9.12 -3.82 -16.72
C HIS A 638 10.36 -4.06 -17.59
N PRO A 639 10.52 -5.24 -18.24
CA PRO A 639 11.75 -5.61 -18.93
C PRO A 639 11.95 -4.90 -20.28
N ASP A 640 11.93 -3.57 -20.28
CA ASP A 640 12.51 -2.77 -21.37
C ASP A 640 14.04 -2.88 -21.28
N ARG A 641 14.64 -3.46 -22.33
CA ARG A 641 16.06 -3.87 -22.34
C ARG A 641 17.02 -2.71 -22.05
N ASP A 642 16.79 -1.54 -22.65
CA ASP A 642 17.77 -0.44 -22.63
C ASP A 642 17.82 0.31 -21.29
N ALA A 643 16.66 0.64 -20.70
CA ALA A 643 16.61 1.35 -19.42
C ALA A 643 17.10 0.47 -18.25
N LEU A 644 16.84 -0.84 -18.33
CA LEU A 644 17.36 -1.78 -17.37
C LEU A 644 18.90 -1.83 -17.46
N ASP A 645 19.48 -1.95 -18.66
CA ASP A 645 20.94 -2.05 -18.81
C ASP A 645 21.69 -0.80 -18.30
N ASP A 646 21.14 0.40 -18.50
CA ASP A 646 21.68 1.64 -17.93
C ASP A 646 21.63 1.64 -16.39
N GLY A 647 20.49 1.26 -15.81
CA GLY A 647 20.32 1.22 -14.35
C GLY A 647 21.14 0.12 -13.68
N LEU A 648 21.32 -1.04 -14.34
CA LEU A 648 22.22 -2.09 -13.87
C LEU A 648 23.68 -1.62 -13.88
N SER A 649 24.07 -0.83 -14.89
CA SER A 649 25.41 -0.21 -14.95
C SER A 649 25.59 0.78 -13.80
N MET A 650 24.60 1.63 -13.53
CA MET A 650 24.61 2.55 -12.37
C MET A 650 24.79 1.81 -11.05
N LEU A 651 24.06 0.70 -10.82
CA LEU A 651 24.18 -0.11 -9.61
C LEU A 651 25.61 -0.65 -9.42
N LEU A 652 26.22 -1.10 -10.52
CA LEU A 652 27.58 -1.63 -10.51
C LEU A 652 28.67 -0.55 -10.48
N GLU A 653 28.34 0.74 -10.56
CA GLU A 653 29.27 1.86 -10.33
C GLU A 653 29.21 2.40 -8.90
N ILE A 654 28.20 2.03 -8.10
CA ILE A 654 28.05 2.53 -6.73
C ILE A 654 29.29 2.17 -5.88
N PRO A 655 29.83 3.12 -5.09
CA PRO A 655 30.95 2.84 -4.19
C PRO A 655 30.64 1.69 -3.22
N ARG A 656 31.64 0.83 -2.95
CA ARG A 656 31.49 -0.34 -2.07
C ARG A 656 30.86 -0.01 -0.70
N ALA A 657 31.20 1.15 -0.13
CA ALA A 657 30.67 1.58 1.16
C ALA A 657 29.15 1.80 1.12
N GLU A 658 28.62 2.38 0.05
CA GLU A 658 27.20 2.63 -0.14
C GLU A 658 26.44 1.34 -0.47
N LEU A 659 27.04 0.45 -1.29
CA LEU A 659 26.47 -0.89 -1.53
C LEU A 659 26.36 -1.72 -0.23
N ALA A 660 27.27 -1.52 0.72
CA ALA A 660 27.24 -2.24 2.00
C ALA A 660 26.03 -1.84 2.85
N GLU A 661 25.52 -0.61 2.72
CA GLU A 661 24.32 -0.14 3.43
C GLU A 661 23.05 -0.83 2.95
N ILE A 662 23.03 -1.30 1.69
CA ILE A 662 21.88 -1.96 1.05
C ILE A 662 22.09 -3.46 0.82
N ARG A 663 23.11 -4.06 1.44
CA ARG A 663 23.50 -5.47 1.22
C ARG A 663 22.33 -6.46 1.42
N GLU A 664 21.52 -6.27 2.46
CA GLU A 664 20.39 -7.16 2.73
C GLU A 664 19.28 -7.01 1.68
N GLN A 665 19.02 -5.78 1.20
CA GLN A 665 18.05 -5.54 0.12
C GLN A 665 18.51 -6.22 -1.19
N LEU A 666 19.81 -6.18 -1.49
CA LEU A 666 20.37 -6.89 -2.64
C LEU A 666 20.19 -8.42 -2.49
N LEU A 667 20.40 -8.96 -1.29
CA LEU A 667 20.21 -10.39 -1.03
C LEU A 667 18.74 -10.81 -1.15
N GLU A 668 17.80 -10.00 -0.66
CA GLU A 668 16.37 -10.22 -0.88
C GLU A 668 16.04 -10.27 -2.37
N LEU A 669 16.60 -9.34 -3.15
CA LEU A 669 16.39 -9.26 -4.60
C LEU A 669 16.90 -10.52 -5.33
N THR A 670 18.04 -11.10 -4.93
CA THR A 670 18.52 -12.37 -5.51
C THR A 670 17.57 -13.55 -5.29
N ASN A 671 16.70 -13.47 -4.28
CA ASN A 671 15.72 -14.51 -3.96
C ASN A 671 14.31 -14.17 -4.45
N ASP A 672 14.08 -12.97 -4.97
CA ASP A 672 12.77 -12.54 -5.46
C ASP A 672 12.41 -13.23 -6.80
N PRO A 673 11.35 -14.05 -6.85
CA PRO A 673 10.89 -14.67 -8.09
C PRO A 673 10.26 -13.68 -9.07
N ALA A 674 9.86 -12.48 -8.63
CA ALA A 674 9.33 -11.42 -9.49
C ALA A 674 10.43 -10.58 -10.15
N ALA A 675 11.65 -10.59 -9.61
CA ALA A 675 12.79 -9.89 -10.21
C ALA A 675 13.20 -10.52 -11.55
N SER A 676 13.76 -9.72 -12.46
CA SER A 676 14.32 -10.24 -13.72
C SER A 676 15.66 -10.96 -13.48
N SER A 677 16.04 -11.90 -14.37
CA SER A 677 17.34 -12.59 -14.29
C SER A 677 18.51 -11.60 -14.25
N ARG A 678 18.48 -10.60 -15.13
CA ARG A 678 19.53 -9.58 -15.21
C ARG A 678 19.67 -8.76 -13.94
N LEU A 679 18.54 -8.44 -13.28
CA LEU A 679 18.57 -7.70 -12.02
C LEU A 679 19.15 -8.56 -10.89
N ARG A 680 18.83 -9.86 -10.85
CA ARG A 680 19.43 -10.80 -9.89
C ARG A 680 20.93 -10.99 -10.14
N GLU A 681 21.36 -11.12 -11.39
CA GLU A 681 22.78 -11.16 -11.78
C GLU A 681 23.51 -9.91 -11.28
N ALA A 682 22.99 -8.71 -11.53
CA ALA A 682 23.62 -7.48 -11.06
C ALA A 682 23.66 -7.38 -9.52
N ALA A 683 22.61 -7.85 -8.83
CA ALA A 683 22.60 -7.95 -7.37
C ALA A 683 23.70 -8.90 -6.87
N TRP A 684 23.89 -10.06 -7.52
CA TRP A 684 24.99 -10.98 -7.18
C TRP A 684 26.38 -10.35 -7.39
N ALA A 685 26.58 -9.62 -8.49
CA ALA A 685 27.83 -8.89 -8.71
C ALA A 685 28.05 -7.80 -7.64
N ALA A 686 27.01 -7.05 -7.29
CA ALA A 686 27.08 -6.04 -6.22
C ALA A 686 27.39 -6.68 -4.85
N ILE A 687 26.77 -7.81 -4.50
CA ILE A 687 27.08 -8.57 -3.29
C ILE A 687 28.53 -9.04 -3.29
N ALA A 688 29.04 -9.56 -4.41
CA ALA A 688 30.43 -9.99 -4.52
C ALA A 688 31.41 -8.81 -4.27
N VAL A 689 31.09 -7.61 -4.77
CA VAL A 689 31.85 -6.38 -4.51
C VAL A 689 31.81 -6.01 -3.01
N VAL A 690 30.64 -6.02 -2.40
CA VAL A 690 30.45 -5.71 -0.97
C VAL A 690 31.24 -6.66 -0.09
N ASP A 691 31.07 -7.97 -0.31
CA ASP A 691 31.70 -9.04 0.46
C ASP A 691 33.23 -9.05 0.25
N SER A 692 33.69 -8.69 -0.97
CA SER A 692 35.11 -8.78 -1.38
C SER A 692 35.74 -10.13 -1.05
N ASN A 693 34.94 -11.20 -1.22
CA ASN A 693 35.32 -12.58 -1.06
C ASN A 693 34.36 -13.43 -1.89
N LEU A 694 34.76 -13.76 -3.12
CA LEU A 694 33.92 -14.47 -4.06
C LEU A 694 33.65 -15.90 -3.61
N GLU A 695 34.58 -16.54 -2.89
CA GLU A 695 34.37 -17.87 -2.33
C GLU A 695 33.19 -17.87 -1.34
N GLN A 696 33.10 -16.86 -0.47
CA GLN A 696 31.98 -16.70 0.45
C GLN A 696 30.67 -16.45 -0.30
N THR A 697 30.66 -15.56 -1.29
CA THR A 697 29.47 -15.28 -2.10
C THR A 697 29.02 -16.52 -2.89
N TRP A 698 29.97 -17.34 -3.38
CA TRP A 698 29.70 -18.62 -4.05
C TRP A 698 29.07 -19.66 -3.11
N GLN A 699 29.56 -19.75 -1.86
CA GLN A 699 28.93 -20.59 -0.84
C GLN A 699 27.53 -20.09 -0.49
N LEU A 700 27.34 -18.78 -0.38
CA LEU A 700 26.03 -18.16 -0.11
C LEU A 700 25.01 -18.49 -1.21
N ALA A 701 25.37 -18.33 -2.49
CA ALA A 701 24.54 -18.77 -3.61
C ALA A 701 24.21 -20.27 -3.55
N GLY A 702 25.13 -21.07 -3.02
CA GLY A 702 24.91 -22.50 -2.76
C GLY A 702 23.90 -22.82 -1.66
N THR A 703 23.52 -21.86 -0.83
CA THR A 703 22.51 -22.03 0.25
C THR A 703 21.11 -21.56 -0.13
N SER A 704 20.95 -20.94 -1.31
CA SER A 704 19.65 -20.51 -1.83
C SER A 704 18.72 -21.70 -2.10
N SER A 705 17.41 -21.45 -2.04
CA SER A 705 16.36 -22.46 -2.33
C SER A 705 16.46 -23.03 -3.75
N ASP A 706 16.98 -22.25 -4.69
CA ASP A 706 17.40 -22.70 -6.02
C ASP A 706 18.90 -22.42 -6.19
N SER A 707 19.72 -23.29 -5.59
CA SER A 707 21.17 -23.15 -5.55
C SER A 707 21.82 -23.21 -6.94
N ARG A 708 21.20 -23.93 -7.88
CA ARG A 708 21.69 -24.07 -9.26
C ARG A 708 21.53 -22.74 -10.02
N ARG A 709 20.33 -22.17 -9.99
CA ARG A 709 20.05 -20.85 -10.58
C ARG A 709 20.92 -19.76 -9.95
N ALA A 710 21.00 -19.71 -8.62
CA ALA A 710 21.78 -18.69 -7.92
C ALA A 710 23.27 -18.73 -8.29
N ARG A 711 23.85 -19.93 -8.43
CA ARG A 711 25.25 -20.09 -8.88
C ARG A 711 25.44 -19.73 -10.34
N PHE A 712 24.49 -20.07 -11.21
CA PHE A 712 24.50 -19.65 -12.60
C PHE A 712 24.43 -18.12 -12.72
N GLU A 713 23.47 -17.47 -12.04
CA GLU A 713 23.30 -16.02 -12.06
C GLU A 713 24.53 -15.30 -11.49
N LEU A 714 25.09 -15.80 -10.38
CA LEU A 714 26.36 -15.30 -9.85
C LEU A 714 27.48 -15.45 -10.88
N MET A 715 27.68 -16.63 -11.47
CA MET A 715 28.74 -16.87 -12.46
C MET A 715 28.61 -15.97 -13.69
N SER A 716 27.41 -15.86 -14.23
CA SER A 716 27.07 -14.98 -15.36
C SER A 716 27.29 -13.50 -15.01
N SER A 717 27.10 -13.12 -13.75
CA SER A 717 27.37 -11.75 -13.29
C SER A 717 28.86 -11.41 -13.20
N LEU A 718 29.74 -12.40 -13.00
CA LEU A 718 31.18 -12.15 -12.84
C LEU A 718 31.82 -11.56 -14.09
N SER A 719 31.24 -11.80 -15.27
CA SER A 719 31.70 -11.15 -16.48
C SER A 719 31.54 -9.64 -16.44
N ARG A 720 30.60 -9.12 -15.64
CA ARG A 720 30.36 -7.67 -15.45
C ARG A 720 31.36 -7.03 -14.48
N LEU A 721 32.04 -7.81 -13.65
CA LEU A 721 33.11 -7.31 -12.77
C LEU A 721 34.35 -6.82 -13.55
N SER A 722 34.46 -7.15 -14.85
CA SER A 722 35.53 -6.71 -15.73
C SER A 722 35.59 -5.19 -15.92
N GLU A 723 34.50 -4.47 -15.64
CA GLU A 723 34.37 -3.04 -15.92
C GLU A 723 34.65 -2.13 -14.71
N ARG A 724 34.78 -2.67 -13.48
CA ARG A 724 35.10 -1.89 -12.26
C ARG A 724 36.61 -1.75 -12.00
N GLU A 725 37.08 -0.55 -11.66
CA GLU A 725 38.50 -0.32 -11.31
C GLU A 725 38.90 -0.91 -9.95
N ASP A 726 38.00 -0.97 -8.97
CA ASP A 726 38.25 -1.37 -7.58
C ASP A 726 38.08 -2.88 -7.29
N SER A 727 37.82 -3.71 -8.30
CA SER A 727 37.53 -5.16 -8.16
C SER A 727 38.72 -6.08 -8.53
N ALA A 728 39.96 -5.57 -8.46
CA ALA A 728 41.14 -6.30 -8.94
C ALA A 728 41.34 -7.69 -8.31
N ASP A 729 41.14 -7.82 -6.99
CA ASP A 729 41.28 -9.09 -6.28
C ASP A 729 40.15 -10.07 -6.65
N LEU A 730 38.91 -9.56 -6.79
CA LEU A 730 37.75 -10.35 -7.20
C LEU A 730 37.88 -10.91 -8.61
N ARG A 731 38.57 -10.21 -9.52
CA ARG A 731 38.84 -10.71 -10.88
C ARG A 731 39.74 -11.94 -10.87
N GLU A 732 40.74 -11.95 -10.00
CA GLU A 732 41.63 -13.12 -9.85
C GLU A 732 40.88 -14.30 -9.22
N GLU A 733 40.02 -14.04 -8.24
CA GLU A 733 39.13 -15.06 -7.67
C GLU A 733 38.13 -15.60 -8.70
N ALA A 734 37.53 -14.73 -9.51
CA ALA A 734 36.61 -15.10 -10.59
C ALA A 734 37.30 -15.97 -11.65
N TRP A 735 38.54 -15.64 -12.00
CA TRP A 735 39.37 -16.47 -12.89
C TRP A 735 39.58 -17.87 -12.31
N ASN A 736 40.00 -17.97 -11.05
CA ASN A 736 40.27 -19.24 -10.39
C ASN A 736 39.01 -20.11 -10.24
N LEU A 737 37.90 -19.49 -9.85
CA LEU A 737 36.61 -20.16 -9.75
C LEU A 737 36.15 -20.68 -11.12
N SER A 738 36.15 -19.83 -12.15
CA SER A 738 35.75 -20.22 -13.50
C SER A 738 36.61 -21.36 -14.06
N ARG A 739 37.93 -21.29 -13.83
CA ARG A 739 38.88 -22.34 -14.21
C ARG A 739 38.57 -23.67 -13.54
N SER A 740 38.16 -23.65 -12.27
CA SER A 740 37.86 -24.85 -11.48
C SER A 740 36.57 -25.57 -11.91
N LEU A 741 35.67 -24.86 -12.60
CA LEU A 741 34.40 -25.40 -13.09
C LEU A 741 34.53 -26.10 -14.45
N LEU A 742 35.64 -25.89 -15.16
CA LEU A 742 35.89 -26.59 -16.43
C LEU A 742 36.20 -28.07 -16.18
N PRO A 743 35.58 -29.00 -16.92
CA PRO A 743 35.78 -30.43 -16.71
C PRO A 743 37.16 -30.91 -17.16
N GLU A 744 37.70 -31.96 -16.54
CA GLU A 744 38.98 -32.52 -16.97
C GLU A 744 38.86 -33.18 -18.36
N LEU A 745 39.72 -32.76 -19.30
CA LEU A 745 39.75 -33.27 -20.68
C LEU A 745 39.89 -34.80 -20.77
N SER A 746 40.54 -35.44 -19.80
CA SER A 746 40.73 -36.89 -19.75
C SER A 746 39.52 -37.69 -19.30
N GLU A 747 38.50 -37.02 -18.75
CA GLU A 747 37.27 -37.65 -18.25
C GLU A 747 36.07 -37.48 -19.21
N LEU A 748 36.20 -36.61 -20.24
CA LEU A 748 35.15 -36.32 -21.23
C LEU A 748 34.59 -37.60 -21.89
N ASP A 749 35.46 -38.58 -22.20
CA ASP A 749 35.15 -39.87 -22.83
C ASP A 749 34.28 -40.80 -21.95
N ALA A 750 34.45 -40.73 -20.63
CA ALA A 750 33.70 -41.54 -19.67
C ALA A 750 32.38 -40.88 -19.24
N MET A 751 32.32 -39.55 -19.33
CA MET A 751 31.18 -38.74 -18.92
C MET A 751 30.05 -38.71 -19.96
N GLN A 752 30.30 -39.16 -21.20
CA GLN A 752 29.39 -39.12 -22.35
C GLN A 752 28.56 -40.39 -22.63
N GLN A 753 28.88 -41.53 -22.00
CA GLN A 753 28.13 -42.76 -22.28
C GLN A 753 26.74 -42.69 -21.64
N ALA A 754 25.71 -42.52 -22.48
CA ALA A 754 24.32 -42.62 -22.08
C ALA A 754 24.11 -43.90 -21.26
N PRO A 755 23.63 -43.80 -20.00
CA PRO A 755 23.39 -44.97 -19.18
C PRO A 755 22.35 -45.87 -19.85
N GLU A 756 22.62 -47.17 -19.86
CA GLU A 756 21.65 -48.14 -20.32
C GLU A 756 20.56 -48.32 -19.26
N GLY A 757 19.30 -48.26 -19.69
CA GLY A 757 18.12 -48.34 -18.84
C GLY A 757 16.97 -49.05 -19.53
N ARG A 758 16.16 -49.75 -18.73
CA ARG A 758 14.86 -50.28 -19.14
C ARG A 758 13.71 -49.53 -18.48
N TYR A 759 13.92 -49.04 -17.25
CA TYR A 759 12.92 -48.29 -16.52
C TYR A 759 13.41 -46.87 -16.28
N VAL A 760 12.50 -45.89 -16.36
CA VAL A 760 12.72 -44.52 -15.91
C VAL A 760 11.68 -44.22 -14.84
N ARG A 761 12.14 -43.80 -13.67
CA ARG A 761 11.30 -43.49 -12.51
C ARG A 761 11.47 -42.03 -12.10
N LEU A 762 10.37 -41.37 -11.83
CA LEU A 762 10.28 -40.07 -11.19
C LEU A 762 9.72 -40.25 -9.77
N SER A 763 10.31 -39.60 -8.78
CA SER A 763 9.86 -39.67 -7.38
C SER A 763 10.05 -38.35 -6.64
N LEU A 764 9.19 -38.06 -5.64
CA LEU A 764 9.47 -36.97 -4.68
C LEU A 764 10.09 -37.56 -3.40
N PRO A 765 11.13 -36.93 -2.83
CA PRO A 765 11.74 -37.37 -1.57
C PRO A 765 10.91 -37.00 -0.33
N ARG A 766 9.65 -36.60 -0.52
CA ARG A 766 8.73 -36.07 0.49
C ARG A 766 7.28 -36.43 0.11
N PRO A 767 6.35 -36.40 1.08
CA PRO A 767 4.93 -36.41 0.78
C PRO A 767 4.57 -35.30 -0.22
N GLY A 768 3.73 -35.63 -1.19
CA GLY A 768 3.35 -34.68 -2.23
C GLY A 768 2.55 -35.31 -3.35
N THR A 769 2.28 -34.50 -4.37
CA THR A 769 1.42 -34.87 -5.49
C THR A 769 2.22 -34.75 -6.79
N ILE A 770 2.52 -35.88 -7.44
CA ILE A 770 3.07 -35.91 -8.81
C ILE A 770 1.95 -35.75 -9.82
N THR A 771 2.12 -34.76 -10.71
CA THR A 771 1.30 -34.50 -11.89
C THR A 771 2.20 -34.21 -13.08
N LEU A 772 2.11 -35.04 -14.12
CA LEU A 772 2.94 -34.98 -15.33
C LEU A 772 2.03 -34.87 -16.54
N ALA A 773 2.28 -33.92 -17.44
CA ALA A 773 1.60 -33.82 -18.72
C ALA A 773 2.15 -34.85 -19.72
N GLU A 774 3.47 -34.95 -19.86
CA GLU A 774 4.16 -35.89 -20.75
C GLU A 774 5.57 -36.19 -20.19
N VAL A 775 6.06 -37.40 -20.41
CA VAL A 775 7.43 -37.82 -20.15
C VAL A 775 8.00 -38.49 -21.39
N GLU A 776 8.95 -37.82 -22.02
CA GLU A 776 9.64 -38.32 -23.19
C GLU A 776 10.98 -38.91 -22.76
N VAL A 777 11.30 -40.12 -23.23
CA VAL A 777 12.61 -40.74 -23.00
C VAL A 777 13.24 -40.94 -24.36
N GLU A 778 14.31 -40.22 -24.66
CA GLU A 778 14.97 -40.26 -25.95
C GLU A 778 16.09 -41.31 -25.98
N SER A 779 16.07 -42.14 -27.02
CA SER A 779 17.14 -43.07 -27.35
C SER A 779 17.34 -43.13 -28.86
N ARG A 780 18.54 -42.76 -29.30
CA ARG A 780 18.95 -42.60 -30.70
C ARG A 780 17.98 -41.71 -31.46
N ASP A 781 17.80 -40.49 -30.94
CA ASP A 781 16.94 -39.42 -31.47
C ASP A 781 15.46 -39.80 -31.60
N ARG A 782 14.96 -40.69 -30.72
CA ARG A 782 13.56 -41.12 -30.73
C ARG A 782 13.00 -41.19 -29.31
N ASN A 783 11.81 -40.64 -29.09
CA ASN A 783 11.05 -40.89 -27.86
C ASN A 783 10.63 -42.37 -27.80
N VAL A 784 11.35 -43.17 -27.02
CA VAL A 784 11.10 -44.59 -26.79
C VAL A 784 10.07 -44.86 -25.69
N ALA A 785 9.61 -43.84 -24.96
CA ALA A 785 8.56 -43.94 -23.94
C ALA A 785 7.13 -43.83 -24.52
N LEU A 786 6.97 -43.20 -25.69
CA LEU A 786 5.67 -42.99 -26.32
C LEU A 786 4.88 -44.30 -26.48
N GLY A 787 3.66 -44.34 -25.92
CA GLY A 787 2.76 -45.49 -25.96
C GLY A 787 3.22 -46.71 -25.15
N LYS A 788 4.24 -46.58 -24.29
CA LYS A 788 4.70 -47.65 -23.39
C LYS A 788 3.79 -47.80 -22.17
N THR A 789 4.14 -48.76 -21.30
CA THR A 789 3.39 -49.01 -20.06
C THR A 789 4.03 -48.25 -18.91
N ALA A 790 3.25 -47.36 -18.28
CA ALA A 790 3.64 -46.68 -17.05
C ALA A 790 2.80 -47.13 -15.85
N VAL A 791 3.38 -47.00 -14.66
CA VAL A 791 2.75 -47.18 -13.36
C VAL A 791 3.02 -45.95 -12.48
N GLN A 792 2.18 -45.72 -11.49
CA GLN A 792 2.37 -44.65 -10.50
C GLN A 792 1.92 -45.13 -9.11
N SER A 793 2.44 -44.51 -8.05
CA SER A 793 2.19 -44.88 -6.64
C SER A 793 0.70 -44.96 -6.27
N SER A 794 -0.10 -44.04 -6.78
CA SER A 794 -1.54 -43.98 -6.59
C SER A 794 -2.21 -43.18 -7.71
N THR A 795 -3.52 -43.29 -7.91
CA THR A 795 -4.26 -42.49 -8.90
C THR A 795 -5.32 -41.63 -8.20
N GLY A 796 -5.32 -40.34 -8.53
CA GLY A 796 -6.33 -39.34 -8.16
C GLY A 796 -6.91 -38.68 -9.41
N TRP A 797 -8.12 -38.12 -9.29
CA TRP A 797 -8.74 -37.26 -10.32
C TRP A 797 -8.72 -37.81 -11.76
N ASP A 798 -8.86 -39.12 -11.94
CA ASP A 798 -8.79 -39.83 -13.24
C ASP A 798 -7.47 -39.62 -14.04
N GLY A 799 -6.42 -39.09 -13.40
CA GLY A 799 -5.10 -38.87 -13.98
C GLY A 799 -4.24 -40.14 -14.00
N HIS A 800 -4.54 -41.07 -14.90
CA HIS A 800 -3.82 -42.35 -15.03
C HIS A 800 -2.38 -42.19 -15.54
N ALA A 801 -1.47 -43.06 -15.10
CA ALA A 801 -0.03 -43.01 -15.43
C ALA A 801 0.29 -42.98 -16.92
N SER A 802 -0.54 -43.61 -17.76
CA SER A 802 -0.35 -43.66 -19.21
C SER A 802 -0.56 -42.33 -19.92
N LEU A 803 -1.19 -41.34 -19.27
CA LEU A 803 -1.41 -40.02 -19.86
C LEU A 803 -0.10 -39.29 -20.13
N ALA A 804 0.94 -39.53 -19.33
CA ALA A 804 2.27 -38.95 -19.56
C ALA A 804 3.06 -39.65 -20.69
N LEU A 805 2.44 -40.54 -21.48
CA LEU A 805 3.08 -41.27 -22.58
C LEU A 805 2.23 -41.21 -23.85
N ASP A 806 1.32 -40.24 -23.94
CA ASP A 806 0.33 -40.15 -25.02
C ASP A 806 0.70 -39.12 -26.11
N GLY A 807 1.81 -38.41 -25.91
CA GLY A 807 2.36 -37.42 -26.83
C GLY A 807 1.72 -36.04 -26.70
N ARG A 808 0.88 -35.80 -25.68
CA ARG A 808 0.23 -34.50 -25.45
C ARG A 808 0.92 -33.73 -24.33
N THR A 809 1.54 -32.62 -24.69
CA THR A 809 2.38 -31.83 -23.79
C THR A 809 1.65 -30.71 -23.03
N SER A 810 0.31 -30.62 -23.11
CA SER A 810 -0.44 -29.56 -22.42
C SER A 810 -0.35 -29.69 -20.91
N GLY A 811 0.18 -28.66 -20.25
CA GLY A 811 0.24 -28.55 -18.79
C GLY A 811 -1.06 -28.09 -18.12
N VAL A 812 -2.12 -27.82 -18.89
CA VAL A 812 -3.43 -27.41 -18.38
C VAL A 812 -4.24 -28.65 -18.03
N PHE A 813 -4.60 -28.82 -16.76
CA PHE A 813 -5.20 -30.08 -16.31
C PHE A 813 -6.62 -30.31 -16.82
N SER A 814 -7.37 -29.23 -17.07
CA SER A 814 -8.73 -29.33 -17.62
C SER A 814 -8.77 -29.89 -19.06
N ASP A 815 -7.63 -29.98 -19.74
CA ASP A 815 -7.51 -30.65 -21.04
C ASP A 815 -7.57 -32.19 -20.92
N GLY A 816 -7.46 -32.73 -19.69
CA GLY A 816 -7.60 -34.16 -19.41
C GLY A 816 -6.42 -35.02 -19.88
N THR A 817 -5.24 -34.42 -20.04
CA THR A 817 -4.03 -35.06 -20.57
C THR A 817 -2.94 -35.28 -19.51
N SER A 818 -3.16 -34.90 -18.26
CA SER A 818 -2.14 -35.04 -17.21
C SER A 818 -2.38 -36.23 -16.29
N THR A 819 -1.30 -36.90 -15.91
CA THR A 819 -1.29 -37.85 -14.79
C THR A 819 -1.56 -37.13 -13.46
N HIS A 820 -2.05 -37.86 -12.46
CA HIS A 820 -2.29 -37.32 -11.13
C HIS A 820 -2.23 -38.43 -10.07
N THR A 821 -1.25 -38.35 -9.17
CA THR A 821 -1.20 -39.18 -7.95
C THR A 821 -2.20 -38.66 -6.90
N ARG A 822 -2.53 -39.40 -5.84
CA ARG A 822 -3.43 -38.84 -4.81
C ARG A 822 -2.80 -37.60 -4.19
N GLU A 823 -3.64 -36.68 -3.74
CA GLU A 823 -3.15 -35.50 -3.01
C GLU A 823 -2.38 -35.93 -1.76
N ASP A 824 -1.19 -35.36 -1.58
CA ASP A 824 -0.29 -35.64 -0.44
C ASP A 824 0.02 -37.14 -0.26
N ASP A 825 0.33 -37.82 -1.38
CA ASP A 825 0.79 -39.20 -1.37
C ASP A 825 2.12 -39.28 -0.59
N PRO A 826 2.25 -40.17 0.42
CA PRO A 826 3.43 -40.20 1.30
C PRO A 826 4.74 -40.61 0.62
N ASP A 827 4.67 -41.32 -0.50
CA ASP A 827 5.84 -41.78 -1.27
C ASP A 827 5.50 -41.82 -2.78
N PRO A 828 5.31 -40.65 -3.40
CA PRO A 828 4.78 -40.56 -4.75
C PRO A 828 5.86 -40.91 -5.78
N TYR A 829 5.50 -41.78 -6.72
CA TYR A 829 6.34 -42.09 -7.88
C TYR A 829 5.53 -42.30 -9.15
N TRP A 830 6.19 -42.12 -10.29
CA TRP A 830 5.73 -42.51 -11.62
C TRP A 830 6.88 -43.24 -12.33
N GLU A 831 6.63 -44.36 -13.01
CA GLU A 831 7.66 -45.19 -13.66
C GLU A 831 7.17 -45.72 -15.00
N VAL A 832 8.01 -45.66 -16.04
CA VAL A 832 7.77 -46.27 -17.35
C VAL A 832 8.67 -47.49 -17.59
N ASP A 833 8.12 -48.57 -18.15
CA ASP A 833 8.88 -49.70 -18.72
C ASP A 833 9.05 -49.49 -20.24
N LEU A 834 10.28 -49.23 -20.67
CA LEU A 834 10.63 -49.02 -22.08
C LEU A 834 10.51 -50.33 -22.90
N GLY A 835 10.42 -51.48 -22.24
CA GLY A 835 10.22 -52.82 -22.82
C GLY A 835 11.50 -53.54 -23.19
N GLU A 836 12.60 -52.81 -23.41
CA GLU A 836 13.94 -53.34 -23.62
C GLU A 836 14.98 -52.40 -22.98
N THR A 837 16.19 -52.90 -22.73
CA THR A 837 17.30 -52.08 -22.26
C THR A 837 17.85 -51.27 -23.42
N VAL A 838 17.85 -49.95 -23.29
CA VAL A 838 18.33 -49.00 -24.30
C VAL A 838 19.25 -47.97 -23.67
N PRO A 839 20.20 -47.37 -24.42
CA PRO A 839 20.89 -46.17 -23.96
C PRO A 839 19.89 -45.01 -23.86
N ILE A 840 19.91 -44.26 -22.76
CA ILE A 840 19.01 -43.11 -22.56
C ILE A 840 19.79 -41.82 -22.77
N ASP A 841 19.53 -41.16 -23.90
CA ASP A 841 20.24 -39.96 -24.32
C ASP A 841 19.66 -38.70 -23.67
N ALA A 842 18.33 -38.62 -23.56
CA ALA A 842 17.63 -37.54 -22.86
C ALA A 842 16.32 -38.00 -22.22
N ILE A 843 15.83 -37.25 -21.24
CA ILE A 843 14.54 -37.40 -20.58
C ILE A 843 13.89 -36.02 -20.50
N THR A 844 12.76 -35.81 -21.18
CA THR A 844 12.01 -34.55 -21.16
C THR A 844 10.75 -34.69 -20.32
N ILE A 845 10.59 -33.83 -19.31
CA ILE A 845 9.46 -33.84 -18.38
C ILE A 845 8.59 -32.61 -18.62
N TRP A 846 7.32 -32.82 -18.93
CA TRP A 846 6.32 -31.77 -19.08
C TRP A 846 5.44 -31.71 -17.83
N GLY A 847 5.43 -30.55 -17.16
CA GLY A 847 4.74 -30.33 -15.90
C GLY A 847 3.34 -29.72 -16.05
N ARG A 848 2.72 -29.36 -14.91
CA ARG A 848 1.54 -28.48 -14.89
C ARG A 848 1.95 -27.05 -15.21
N SER A 849 1.15 -26.32 -15.99
CA SER A 849 1.40 -24.90 -16.31
C SER A 849 0.58 -23.92 -15.46
N GLU A 850 -0.44 -24.40 -14.74
CA GLU A 850 -1.37 -23.57 -13.97
C GLU A 850 -0.89 -23.31 -12.53
N ARG A 851 -0.67 -22.05 -12.16
CA ARG A 851 -0.32 -21.64 -10.78
C ARG A 851 -1.45 -21.90 -9.78
N PRO A 852 -1.15 -22.33 -8.53
CA PRO A 852 0.18 -22.56 -7.94
C PRO A 852 0.71 -23.99 -8.13
N TYR A 853 0.10 -24.78 -9.00
CA TYR A 853 0.32 -26.22 -9.09
C TYR A 853 1.49 -26.61 -10.00
N ASP A 854 1.99 -25.65 -10.77
CA ASP A 854 3.26 -25.70 -11.50
C ASP A 854 4.44 -26.07 -10.58
N GLN A 855 4.35 -25.73 -9.29
CA GLN A 855 5.40 -26.00 -8.30
C GLN A 855 5.37 -27.42 -7.69
N ARG A 856 4.40 -28.27 -8.06
CA ARG A 856 4.20 -29.58 -7.41
C ARG A 856 5.38 -30.54 -7.52
N LEU A 857 6.09 -30.49 -8.64
CA LEU A 857 7.26 -31.33 -8.90
C LEU A 857 8.55 -30.81 -8.25
N ASN A 858 8.52 -29.69 -7.51
CA ASN A 858 9.75 -29.10 -6.99
C ASN A 858 10.48 -30.07 -6.03
N GLY A 859 11.76 -30.30 -6.31
CA GLY A 859 12.63 -31.24 -5.57
C GLY A 859 12.49 -32.71 -6.00
N PHE A 860 11.96 -33.00 -7.19
CA PHE A 860 11.81 -34.38 -7.66
C PHE A 860 13.15 -35.01 -8.07
N SER A 861 13.18 -36.34 -8.13
CA SER A 861 14.34 -37.14 -8.54
C SER A 861 13.99 -38.01 -9.75
N ILE A 862 14.98 -38.29 -10.59
CA ILE A 862 14.88 -39.22 -11.72
C ILE A 862 15.89 -40.35 -11.50
N GLU A 863 15.42 -41.59 -11.63
CA GLU A 863 16.24 -42.80 -11.61
C GLU A 863 16.10 -43.54 -12.94
N ILE A 864 17.22 -43.98 -13.51
CA ILE A 864 17.27 -44.93 -14.62
C ILE A 864 17.63 -46.29 -14.03
N LEU A 865 16.80 -47.29 -14.28
CA LEU A 865 17.01 -48.65 -13.78
C LEU A 865 17.19 -49.64 -14.92
N ASP A 866 18.08 -50.60 -14.71
CA ASP A 866 18.33 -51.69 -15.66
C ASP A 866 17.21 -52.77 -15.63
N ALA A 867 17.40 -53.85 -16.39
CA ALA A 867 16.42 -54.94 -16.47
C ALA A 867 16.23 -55.70 -15.14
N ASP A 868 17.20 -55.66 -14.23
CA ASP A 868 17.17 -56.25 -12.89
C ASP A 868 16.66 -55.25 -11.83
N ARG A 869 16.23 -54.05 -12.25
CA ARG A 869 15.82 -52.93 -11.40
C ARG A 869 16.94 -52.38 -10.51
N ALA A 870 18.20 -52.54 -10.89
CA ALA A 870 19.29 -51.82 -10.26
C ALA A 870 19.39 -50.41 -10.87
N VAL A 871 19.62 -49.39 -10.03
CA VAL A 871 19.81 -48.00 -10.48
C VAL A 871 21.14 -47.91 -11.25
N SER A 872 21.07 -47.65 -12.55
CA SER A 872 22.25 -47.43 -13.40
C SER A 872 22.64 -45.95 -13.45
N TRP A 873 21.70 -45.04 -13.19
CA TRP A 873 21.94 -43.60 -13.09
C TRP A 873 20.83 -42.91 -12.29
N GLN A 874 21.16 -41.82 -11.60
CA GLN A 874 20.18 -41.02 -10.87
C GLN A 874 20.57 -39.54 -10.79
N VAL A 875 19.57 -38.67 -10.70
CA VAL A 875 19.69 -37.25 -10.32
C VAL A 875 18.57 -36.91 -9.35
N ALA A 876 18.85 -36.05 -8.37
CA ALA A 876 17.90 -35.64 -7.35
C ALA A 876 17.81 -34.12 -7.27
N ASP A 877 16.80 -33.63 -6.54
CA ASP A 877 16.57 -32.22 -6.24
C ASP A 877 16.38 -31.33 -7.49
N LEU A 878 15.64 -31.86 -8.47
CA LEU A 878 15.33 -31.11 -9.68
C LEU A 878 14.20 -30.09 -9.43
N PRO A 879 14.30 -28.86 -9.98
CA PRO A 879 13.25 -27.87 -9.87
C PRO A 879 12.01 -28.29 -10.69
N ALA A 880 10.84 -27.78 -10.32
CA ALA A 880 9.64 -28.02 -11.10
C ALA A 880 9.76 -27.40 -12.52
N PRO A 881 9.34 -28.10 -13.59
CA PRO A 881 9.38 -27.55 -14.93
C PRO A 881 8.47 -26.31 -15.08
N GLN A 882 8.99 -25.17 -15.55
CA GLN A 882 8.15 -24.00 -15.88
C GLN A 882 7.28 -24.24 -17.13
N PHE A 883 7.79 -25.02 -18.09
CA PHE A 883 7.06 -25.49 -19.27
C PHE A 883 7.41 -26.96 -19.53
N HIS A 884 8.69 -27.26 -19.70
CA HIS A 884 9.27 -28.60 -19.63
C HIS A 884 10.71 -28.55 -19.08
N SER A 885 11.26 -29.70 -18.71
CA SER A 885 12.67 -29.86 -18.32
C SER A 885 13.27 -31.02 -19.09
N ARG A 886 14.36 -30.78 -19.81
CA ARG A 886 15.14 -31.80 -20.52
C ARG A 886 16.39 -32.14 -19.72
N ILE A 887 16.56 -33.42 -19.41
CA ILE A 887 17.67 -33.97 -18.64
C ILE A 887 18.47 -34.89 -19.57
N GLU A 888 19.79 -34.77 -19.61
CA GLU A 888 20.66 -35.56 -20.47
C GLU A 888 21.62 -36.39 -19.60
N PRO A 889 21.26 -37.64 -19.25
CA PRO A 889 22.01 -38.46 -18.29
C PRO A 889 23.48 -38.70 -18.63
N GLY A 890 23.83 -38.61 -19.92
CA GLY A 890 25.19 -38.68 -20.44
C GLY A 890 25.96 -37.35 -20.39
N ARG A 891 25.51 -36.35 -19.62
CA ARG A 891 26.26 -35.10 -19.35
C ARG A 891 26.27 -34.85 -17.85
N SER A 892 27.42 -35.06 -17.21
CA SER A 892 27.55 -35.01 -15.73
C SER A 892 27.97 -33.66 -15.16
N TRP A 893 28.23 -32.66 -16.01
CA TRP A 893 28.47 -31.26 -15.62
C TRP A 893 27.25 -30.39 -15.91
N ASP A 894 27.13 -29.29 -15.17
CA ASP A 894 26.12 -28.27 -15.44
C ASP A 894 26.54 -27.41 -16.65
N HIS A 895 26.00 -27.73 -17.84
CA HIS A 895 26.41 -27.12 -19.10
C HIS A 895 26.31 -25.60 -19.09
N GLU A 896 25.21 -25.05 -18.58
CA GLU A 896 24.97 -23.61 -18.49
C GLU A 896 26.01 -22.93 -17.60
N LEU A 897 26.37 -23.57 -16.48
CA LEU A 897 27.37 -23.05 -15.56
C LEU A 897 28.78 -23.10 -16.16
N VAL A 898 29.13 -24.18 -16.87
CA VAL A 898 30.41 -24.31 -17.57
C VAL A 898 30.51 -23.27 -18.69
N GLU A 899 29.44 -23.05 -19.44
CA GLU A 899 29.39 -22.03 -20.49
C GLU A 899 29.60 -20.63 -19.92
N SER A 900 28.88 -20.28 -18.84
CA SER A 900 29.08 -18.99 -18.16
C SER A 900 30.50 -18.84 -17.62
N ALA A 901 31.10 -19.91 -17.08
CA ALA A 901 32.50 -19.90 -16.66
C ALA A 901 33.45 -19.62 -17.84
N MET A 902 33.23 -20.23 -19.02
CA MET A 902 34.04 -19.95 -20.21
C MET A 902 33.93 -18.49 -20.64
N ARG A 903 32.71 -17.94 -20.67
CA ARG A 903 32.44 -16.52 -21.02
C ARG A 903 33.13 -15.57 -20.03
N THR A 904 33.02 -15.85 -18.73
CA THR A 904 33.68 -15.08 -17.66
C THR A 904 35.20 -15.12 -17.79
N MET A 905 35.80 -16.28 -18.09
CA MET A 905 37.26 -16.37 -18.29
C MET A 905 37.77 -15.45 -19.40
N THR A 906 37.00 -15.31 -20.49
CA THR A 906 37.36 -14.48 -21.65
C THR A 906 37.06 -13.00 -21.47
N SER A 907 36.25 -12.62 -20.47
CA SER A 907 35.93 -11.21 -20.19
C SER A 907 36.85 -10.58 -19.13
N ILE A 908 37.66 -11.36 -18.40
CA ILE A 908 38.57 -10.85 -17.36
C ILE A 908 39.76 -10.10 -18.00
N PRO A 909 39.91 -8.78 -17.76
CA PRO A 909 41.00 -8.00 -18.34
C PRO A 909 42.37 -8.47 -17.87
N GLY A 910 43.33 -8.57 -18.79
CA GLY A 910 44.70 -9.02 -18.52
C GLY A 910 44.89 -10.53 -18.49
N ARG A 911 43.81 -11.32 -18.67
CA ARG A 911 43.84 -12.80 -18.76
C ARG A 911 43.48 -13.30 -20.16
N GLU A 912 43.38 -12.43 -21.15
CA GLU A 912 42.91 -12.76 -22.51
C GLU A 912 43.74 -13.91 -23.12
N GLN A 913 45.06 -13.83 -23.03
CA GLN A 913 45.95 -14.87 -23.55
C GLN A 913 45.81 -16.19 -22.79
N ASP A 914 45.67 -16.14 -21.46
CA ASP A 914 45.50 -17.31 -20.60
C ASP A 914 44.16 -18.00 -20.87
N ALA A 915 43.09 -17.22 -21.08
CA ALA A 915 41.75 -17.70 -21.43
C ALA A 915 41.78 -18.41 -22.78
N MET A 916 42.40 -17.80 -23.79
CA MET A 916 42.57 -18.41 -25.11
C MET A 916 43.31 -19.76 -25.02
N ILE A 917 44.39 -19.83 -24.22
CA ILE A 917 45.11 -21.10 -23.99
C ILE A 917 44.23 -22.12 -23.27
N ALA A 918 43.45 -21.69 -22.27
CA ALA A 918 42.57 -22.55 -21.50
C ALA A 918 41.47 -23.19 -22.34
N LEU A 919 40.86 -22.42 -23.24
CA LEU A 919 39.68 -22.82 -24.01
C LEU A 919 40.03 -23.60 -25.29
N THR A 920 41.26 -23.44 -25.80
CA THR A 920 41.69 -24.09 -27.05
C THR A 920 41.51 -25.61 -27.08
N PRO A 921 41.83 -26.39 -26.01
CA PRO A 921 41.62 -27.83 -26.02
C PRO A 921 40.14 -28.22 -26.11
N TYR A 922 39.25 -27.43 -25.50
CA TYR A 922 37.80 -27.66 -25.56
C TYR A 922 37.27 -27.29 -26.95
N ALA A 923 37.68 -26.15 -27.51
CA ALA A 923 37.33 -25.72 -28.87
C ALA A 923 37.83 -26.68 -29.97
N ALA A 924 38.93 -27.39 -29.72
CA ALA A 924 39.52 -28.38 -30.62
C ALA A 924 38.96 -29.80 -30.44
N SER A 925 38.07 -30.02 -29.47
CA SER A 925 37.54 -31.34 -29.15
C SER A 925 36.48 -31.77 -30.17
N ASP A 926 36.75 -32.85 -30.91
CA ASP A 926 35.76 -33.52 -31.76
C ASP A 926 34.84 -34.45 -30.94
N GLU A 927 35.20 -34.72 -29.68
CA GLU A 927 34.50 -35.66 -28.79
C GLU A 927 33.26 -35.01 -28.17
N THR A 928 33.32 -33.70 -27.87
CA THR A 928 32.23 -32.93 -27.22
C THR A 928 31.82 -31.72 -28.06
N PRO A 929 31.01 -31.90 -29.13
CA PRO A 929 30.68 -30.82 -30.06
C PRO A 929 30.05 -29.58 -29.43
N ASP A 930 29.17 -29.75 -28.44
CA ASP A 930 28.49 -28.62 -27.79
C ASP A 930 29.45 -27.80 -26.92
N LEU A 931 30.28 -28.48 -26.12
CA LEU A 931 31.31 -27.83 -25.32
C LEU A 931 32.36 -27.13 -26.20
N ALA A 932 32.65 -27.71 -27.37
CA ALA A 932 33.51 -27.07 -28.36
C ALA A 932 32.87 -25.79 -28.90
N LEU A 933 31.58 -25.79 -29.22
CA LEU A 933 30.86 -24.60 -29.66
C LEU A 933 30.78 -23.52 -28.56
N SER A 934 30.49 -23.89 -27.31
CA SER A 934 30.50 -22.95 -26.17
C SER A 934 31.88 -22.32 -25.95
N ALA A 935 32.96 -23.12 -26.04
CA ALA A 935 34.32 -22.60 -25.95
C ALA A 935 34.66 -21.67 -27.12
N ILE A 936 34.29 -22.06 -28.35
CA ILE A 936 34.48 -21.25 -29.55
C ILE A 936 33.74 -19.92 -29.43
N GLU A 937 32.49 -19.93 -28.96
CA GLU A 937 31.67 -18.74 -28.77
C GLU A 937 32.28 -17.81 -27.71
N ALA A 938 32.64 -18.34 -26.54
CA ALA A 938 33.30 -17.59 -25.48
C ALA A 938 34.61 -16.94 -25.95
N MET A 939 35.36 -17.58 -26.85
CA MET A 939 36.58 -17.00 -27.40
C MET A 939 36.34 -15.76 -28.28
N GLN A 940 35.19 -15.62 -28.95
CA GLN A 940 35.00 -14.60 -30.00
C GLN A 940 35.23 -13.14 -29.55
N PRO A 941 34.76 -12.70 -28.35
CA PRO A 941 34.97 -11.33 -27.87
C PRO A 941 36.44 -10.98 -27.63
N VAL A 942 37.33 -11.97 -27.49
CA VAL A 942 38.75 -11.72 -27.23
C VAL A 942 39.39 -10.98 -28.42
N PRO A 943 40.07 -9.83 -28.20
CA PRO A 943 40.67 -9.04 -29.27
C PRO A 943 41.61 -9.86 -30.15
N GLN A 944 41.58 -9.60 -31.47
CA GLN A 944 42.35 -10.37 -32.45
C GLN A 944 43.85 -10.48 -32.15
N ALA A 945 44.43 -9.50 -31.47
CA ALA A 945 45.85 -9.51 -31.08
C ALA A 945 46.27 -10.72 -30.22
N PHE A 946 45.31 -11.36 -29.53
CA PHE A 946 45.56 -12.54 -28.67
C PHE A 946 45.30 -13.87 -29.37
N TRP A 947 44.90 -13.86 -30.64
CA TRP A 947 44.62 -15.07 -31.41
C TRP A 947 45.89 -15.59 -32.08
N SER A 948 46.23 -16.85 -31.81
CA SER A 948 47.30 -17.54 -32.54
C SER A 948 46.84 -17.98 -33.94
N PRO A 949 47.76 -18.21 -34.89
CA PRO A 949 47.41 -18.68 -36.24
C PRO A 949 46.63 -20.00 -36.28
N GLU A 950 46.81 -20.87 -35.28
CA GLU A 950 46.07 -22.13 -35.14
C GLU A 950 44.65 -21.87 -34.63
N GLN A 951 44.48 -20.93 -33.69
CA GLN A 951 43.17 -20.55 -33.16
C GLN A 951 42.30 -19.78 -34.14
N GLU A 952 42.87 -19.13 -35.16
CA GLU A 952 42.09 -18.47 -36.24
C GLU A 952 41.14 -19.46 -36.97
N ALA A 953 41.38 -20.77 -36.86
CA ALA A 953 40.49 -21.80 -37.35
C ALA A 953 39.13 -21.84 -36.61
N PHE A 954 39.06 -21.31 -35.38
CA PHE A 954 37.88 -21.23 -34.52
C PHE A 954 37.06 -19.94 -34.71
N ARG A 955 37.44 -19.05 -35.63
CA ARG A 955 36.64 -17.86 -35.92
C ARG A 955 35.29 -18.25 -36.50
N ILE A 956 34.22 -17.77 -35.85
CA ILE A 956 32.86 -17.99 -36.31
C ILE A 956 32.66 -17.22 -37.61
N LYS A 957 32.12 -17.92 -38.62
CA LYS A 957 31.63 -17.30 -39.82
C LYS A 957 30.19 -16.84 -39.58
N GLU A 958 30.02 -15.54 -39.35
CA GLU A 958 28.69 -14.91 -39.25
C GLU A 958 28.00 -14.84 -40.63
N VAL A 959 26.72 -15.20 -40.65
CA VAL A 959 25.84 -15.19 -41.82
C VAL A 959 24.45 -14.71 -41.40
N ASP A 960 24.19 -13.42 -41.55
CA ASP A 960 22.87 -12.83 -41.28
C ASP A 960 21.95 -13.02 -42.47
N ILE A 961 20.84 -13.71 -42.27
CA ILE A 961 19.83 -14.02 -43.27
C ILE A 961 18.53 -13.32 -42.90
N LEU A 962 17.93 -12.63 -43.87
CA LEU A 962 16.64 -11.98 -43.74
C LEU A 962 15.56 -12.81 -44.44
N ALA A 963 14.48 -13.14 -43.71
CA ALA A 963 13.22 -13.50 -44.35
C ALA A 963 12.58 -12.23 -44.90
N VAL A 964 12.60 -12.07 -46.23
CA VAL A 964 12.22 -10.80 -46.85
C VAL A 964 10.70 -10.63 -46.79
N ALA A 965 10.25 -9.56 -46.13
CA ALA A 965 8.87 -9.17 -45.98
C ALA A 965 8.01 -9.38 -47.25
N ASP A 966 6.90 -10.10 -47.10
CA ASP A 966 5.91 -10.39 -48.16
C ASP A 966 6.46 -11.11 -49.40
N ARG A 967 7.64 -11.75 -49.31
CA ARG A 967 8.27 -12.40 -50.47
C ARG A 967 8.53 -13.88 -50.32
N MET A 968 8.47 -14.45 -49.11
CA MET A 968 8.69 -15.88 -48.88
C MET A 968 10.02 -16.36 -49.50
N ILE A 969 11.08 -15.57 -49.29
CA ILE A 969 12.46 -15.86 -49.73
C ILE A 969 13.44 -15.44 -48.65
N TYR A 970 14.58 -16.12 -48.61
CA TYR A 970 15.77 -15.58 -47.96
C TYR A 970 16.48 -14.59 -48.90
N ASP A 971 17.00 -13.50 -48.36
CA ASP A 971 17.81 -12.52 -49.09
C ASP A 971 19.15 -13.11 -49.57
N ILE A 972 19.81 -13.89 -48.70
CA ILE A 972 21.01 -14.66 -49.03
C ILE A 972 20.57 -15.97 -49.65
N ARG A 973 20.96 -16.20 -50.92
CA ARG A 973 20.73 -17.47 -51.64
C ARG A 973 21.94 -18.41 -51.64
N ARG A 974 23.13 -17.87 -51.33
CA ARG A 974 24.37 -18.63 -51.30
C ARG A 974 25.43 -17.94 -50.45
N PHE A 975 26.10 -18.73 -49.62
CA PHE A 975 27.32 -18.33 -48.93
C PHE A 975 28.34 -19.49 -48.96
N ASP A 976 29.61 -19.16 -48.71
CA ASP A 976 30.71 -20.12 -48.74
C ASP A 976 31.36 -20.21 -47.35
N VAL A 977 31.67 -21.43 -46.91
CA VAL A 977 32.36 -21.74 -45.64
C VAL A 977 33.49 -22.73 -45.88
N GLN A 978 34.45 -22.84 -44.96
CA GLN A 978 35.49 -23.88 -45.03
C GLN A 978 35.03 -25.15 -44.29
N ALA A 979 35.53 -26.31 -44.72
CA ALA A 979 35.35 -27.57 -44.00
C ALA A 979 35.87 -27.46 -42.56
N GLY A 980 35.06 -27.86 -41.57
CA GLY A 980 35.38 -27.78 -40.14
C GLY A 980 35.40 -26.35 -39.57
N GLN A 981 34.84 -25.36 -40.28
CA GLN A 981 34.74 -23.98 -39.79
C GLN A 981 33.48 -23.80 -38.94
N PRO A 982 33.54 -23.14 -37.77
CA PRO A 982 32.35 -22.73 -37.04
C PRO A 982 31.53 -21.70 -37.83
N VAL A 983 30.21 -21.86 -37.87
CA VAL A 983 29.28 -21.00 -38.63
C VAL A 983 28.10 -20.65 -37.74
N ARG A 984 27.79 -19.35 -37.65
CA ARG A 984 26.54 -18.86 -37.07
C ARG A 984 25.64 -18.35 -38.19
N ILE A 985 24.39 -18.80 -38.18
CA ILE A 985 23.35 -18.26 -39.05
C ILE A 985 22.31 -17.58 -38.17
N THR A 986 22.20 -16.27 -38.32
CA THR A 986 21.16 -15.45 -37.67
C THR A 986 20.03 -15.27 -38.67
N LEU A 987 18.80 -15.62 -38.31
CA LEU A 987 17.60 -15.36 -39.11
C LEU A 987 16.80 -14.22 -38.46
N THR A 988 16.70 -13.10 -39.16
CA THR A 988 15.75 -12.04 -38.83
C THR A 988 14.49 -12.21 -39.66
N ASN A 989 13.33 -12.24 -39.00
CA ASN A 989 12.05 -12.44 -39.66
C ASN A 989 11.24 -11.14 -39.81
N ASP A 990 11.49 -10.42 -40.92
CA ASP A 990 10.70 -9.25 -41.31
C ASP A 990 9.38 -9.64 -42.04
N ASP A 991 9.11 -10.94 -42.21
CA ASP A 991 7.90 -11.41 -42.89
C ASP A 991 6.74 -11.58 -41.91
N SER A 992 5.51 -11.45 -42.42
CA SER A 992 4.29 -11.54 -41.62
C SER A 992 3.93 -12.98 -41.22
N MET A 993 4.74 -13.95 -41.63
CA MET A 993 4.57 -15.37 -41.35
C MET A 993 5.82 -15.90 -40.63
N PRO A 994 5.67 -16.88 -39.73
CA PRO A 994 6.82 -17.48 -39.08
C PRO A 994 7.64 -18.34 -40.05
N HIS A 995 8.95 -18.37 -39.86
CA HIS A 995 9.88 -19.11 -40.73
C HIS A 995 10.95 -19.83 -39.91
N ASN A 996 11.34 -21.03 -40.35
CA ASN A 996 12.46 -21.77 -39.79
C ASN A 996 13.59 -21.89 -40.82
N LEU A 997 14.75 -22.44 -40.47
CA LEU A 997 15.85 -22.66 -41.41
C LEU A 997 16.57 -23.98 -41.13
N LEU A 998 16.51 -24.92 -42.07
CA LEU A 998 17.08 -26.26 -41.92
C LEU A 998 18.22 -26.49 -42.91
N ILE A 999 19.41 -26.81 -42.40
CA ILE A 999 20.57 -27.19 -43.22
C ILE A 999 20.50 -28.67 -43.54
N CYS A 1000 20.58 -29.02 -44.81
CA CYS A 1000 20.34 -30.37 -45.29
C CYS A 1000 21.57 -30.97 -46.00
N LYS A 1001 21.65 -32.30 -46.03
CA LYS A 1001 22.70 -33.06 -46.74
C LYS A 1001 22.67 -32.78 -48.26
N PRO A 1002 23.81 -32.85 -48.96
CA PRO A 1002 23.86 -32.57 -50.39
C PRO A 1002 22.88 -33.43 -51.21
N GLY A 1003 22.07 -32.78 -52.05
CA GLY A 1003 21.08 -33.44 -52.91
C GLY A 1003 19.76 -33.84 -52.24
N SER A 1004 19.56 -33.51 -50.96
CA SER A 1004 18.37 -33.94 -50.19
C SER A 1004 17.21 -32.93 -50.15
N MET A 1005 17.40 -31.69 -50.63
CA MET A 1005 16.42 -30.59 -50.54
C MET A 1005 14.99 -30.99 -50.90
N ARG A 1006 14.80 -31.63 -52.07
CA ARG A 1006 13.47 -32.05 -52.53
C ARG A 1006 12.87 -33.13 -51.62
N LYS A 1007 13.69 -34.03 -51.08
CA LYS A 1007 13.26 -35.11 -50.19
C LYS A 1007 12.79 -34.53 -48.86
N VAL A 1008 13.56 -33.61 -48.29
CA VAL A 1008 13.22 -32.89 -47.03
C VAL A 1008 11.97 -32.03 -47.23
N GLY A 1009 11.92 -31.22 -48.29
CA GLY A 1009 10.75 -30.40 -48.59
C GLY A 1009 9.46 -31.20 -48.81
N THR A 1010 9.54 -32.33 -49.52
CA THR A 1010 8.36 -33.22 -49.69
C THR A 1010 7.92 -33.82 -48.36
N ALA A 1011 8.84 -34.12 -47.45
CA ALA A 1011 8.50 -34.62 -46.13
C ALA A 1011 7.87 -33.53 -45.25
N ALA A 1012 8.34 -32.29 -45.35
CA ALA A 1012 7.73 -31.13 -44.70
C ALA A 1012 6.29 -30.91 -45.16
N ASP A 1013 6.03 -30.97 -46.47
CA ASP A 1013 4.65 -30.88 -46.98
C ASP A 1013 3.74 -32.01 -46.45
N ASN A 1014 4.31 -33.20 -46.18
CA ASN A 1014 3.56 -34.34 -45.65
C ASN A 1014 3.26 -34.25 -44.15
N LEU A 1015 3.98 -33.41 -43.39
CA LEU A 1015 3.64 -33.13 -41.98
C LEU A 1015 2.29 -32.40 -41.87
N GLY A 1016 1.93 -31.60 -42.88
CA GLY A 1016 0.67 -30.87 -42.94
C GLY A 1016 0.60 -29.69 -41.96
N THR A 1017 -0.62 -29.32 -41.55
CA THR A 1017 -0.90 -28.17 -40.66
C THR A 1017 -1.60 -28.60 -39.36
N GLY A 1018 -1.44 -29.87 -38.97
CA GLY A 1018 -2.05 -30.42 -37.76
C GLY A 1018 -1.27 -30.05 -36.48
N PRO A 1019 -1.85 -30.28 -35.29
CA PRO A 1019 -1.19 -30.02 -34.01
C PRO A 1019 0.17 -30.70 -33.87
N ASP A 1020 0.31 -31.93 -34.38
CA ASP A 1020 1.57 -32.68 -34.39
C ASP A 1020 2.66 -31.97 -35.21
N ALA A 1021 2.30 -31.30 -36.31
CA ALA A 1021 3.24 -30.55 -37.13
C ALA A 1021 3.71 -29.25 -36.46
N VAL A 1022 2.81 -28.59 -35.71
CA VAL A 1022 3.12 -27.41 -34.88
C VAL A 1022 4.06 -27.81 -33.75
N ALA A 1023 3.78 -28.92 -33.07
CA ALA A 1023 4.63 -29.44 -31.99
C ALA A 1023 6.04 -29.81 -32.48
N MET A 1024 6.19 -30.22 -33.74
CA MET A 1024 7.48 -30.51 -34.37
C MET A 1024 8.15 -29.27 -34.98
N ASN A 1025 7.63 -28.04 -34.78
CA ASN A 1025 8.10 -26.81 -35.44
C ASN A 1025 8.23 -26.93 -36.98
N TYR A 1026 7.39 -27.78 -37.58
CA TYR A 1026 7.42 -28.13 -39.00
C TYR A 1026 8.76 -28.73 -39.46
N VAL A 1027 9.50 -29.40 -38.58
CA VAL A 1027 10.77 -30.08 -38.86
C VAL A 1027 10.52 -31.57 -39.10
N PRO A 1028 10.71 -32.11 -40.32
CA PRO A 1028 10.54 -33.53 -40.59
C PRO A 1028 11.60 -34.38 -39.89
N ASP A 1029 11.20 -35.46 -39.23
CA ASP A 1029 12.15 -36.43 -38.66
C ASP A 1029 12.91 -37.18 -39.78
N MET A 1030 14.08 -36.65 -40.14
CA MET A 1030 14.89 -37.15 -41.24
C MET A 1030 16.38 -36.96 -40.98
N LYS A 1031 17.15 -38.05 -41.09
CA LYS A 1031 18.63 -38.03 -41.10
C LYS A 1031 19.28 -37.16 -42.18
N GLU A 1032 18.51 -36.67 -43.14
CA GLU A 1032 18.99 -35.75 -44.18
C GLU A 1032 19.09 -34.30 -43.71
N ILE A 1033 18.42 -33.96 -42.62
CA ILE A 1033 18.53 -32.67 -41.91
C ILE A 1033 19.76 -32.76 -40.99
N MET A 1034 20.54 -31.69 -40.94
CA MET A 1034 21.82 -31.63 -40.23
C MET A 1034 21.78 -30.65 -39.06
N HIS A 1035 21.22 -29.48 -39.29
CA HIS A 1035 21.05 -28.42 -38.29
C HIS A 1035 19.69 -27.76 -38.50
N VAL A 1036 19.09 -27.33 -37.41
CA VAL A 1036 17.73 -26.78 -37.38
C VAL A 1036 17.78 -25.49 -36.59
N LEU A 1037 17.47 -24.38 -37.24
CA LEU A 1037 16.96 -23.20 -36.57
C LEU A 1037 15.45 -23.34 -36.50
N ALA A 1038 14.91 -23.24 -35.29
CA ALA A 1038 13.49 -23.42 -35.02
C ALA A 1038 12.65 -22.31 -35.69
N LEU A 1039 11.34 -22.35 -35.45
CA LEU A 1039 10.41 -21.40 -36.04
C LEU A 1039 10.60 -20.03 -35.38
N VAL A 1040 10.95 -19.01 -36.17
CA VAL A 1040 11.12 -17.61 -35.75
C VAL A 1040 9.84 -16.85 -36.08
N GLU A 1041 9.21 -16.24 -35.08
CA GLU A 1041 7.95 -15.49 -35.26
C GLU A 1041 8.18 -14.14 -35.97
N PRO A 1042 7.12 -13.50 -36.51
CA PRO A 1042 7.24 -12.17 -37.10
C PRO A 1042 7.85 -11.14 -36.12
N ASP A 1043 8.71 -10.27 -36.65
CA ASP A 1043 9.46 -9.24 -35.91
C ASP A 1043 10.46 -9.80 -34.87
N GLU A 1044 10.74 -11.11 -34.90
CA GLU A 1044 11.75 -11.76 -34.05
C GLU A 1044 13.05 -12.07 -34.81
N THR A 1045 14.09 -12.37 -34.05
CA THR A 1045 15.40 -12.81 -34.55
C THR A 1045 15.93 -13.93 -33.69
N ASP A 1046 16.44 -14.98 -34.31
CA ASP A 1046 17.02 -16.15 -33.64
C ASP A 1046 18.22 -16.70 -34.45
N ASP A 1047 19.10 -17.49 -33.83
CA ASP A 1047 20.32 -17.99 -34.46
C ASP A 1047 20.66 -19.46 -34.18
N ILE A 1048 21.46 -20.05 -35.08
CA ILE A 1048 22.09 -21.36 -34.86
C ILE A 1048 23.59 -21.28 -35.05
N LEU A 1049 24.33 -21.88 -34.12
CA LEU A 1049 25.78 -22.06 -34.18
C LEU A 1049 26.11 -23.54 -34.38
N PHE A 1050 26.95 -23.86 -35.39
CA PHE A 1050 27.35 -25.24 -35.70
C PHE A 1050 28.73 -25.30 -36.38
N ILE A 1051 29.34 -26.49 -36.41
CA ILE A 1051 30.56 -26.74 -37.19
C ILE A 1051 30.21 -27.17 -38.62
N ALA A 1052 30.77 -26.45 -39.61
CA ALA A 1052 30.58 -26.80 -41.02
C ALA A 1052 31.12 -28.21 -41.32
N PRO A 1053 30.40 -29.02 -42.12
CA PRO A 1053 30.82 -30.39 -42.40
C PRO A 1053 32.22 -30.50 -43.01
N ASP A 1054 32.98 -31.54 -42.64
CA ASP A 1054 34.33 -31.75 -43.20
C ASP A 1054 34.33 -32.04 -44.70
N ARG A 1055 33.22 -32.58 -45.20
CA ARG A 1055 33.08 -32.99 -46.60
C ARG A 1055 32.76 -31.77 -47.47
N PRO A 1056 33.63 -31.38 -48.41
CA PRO A 1056 33.34 -30.31 -49.34
C PRO A 1056 32.11 -30.67 -50.19
N GLY A 1057 31.22 -29.70 -50.39
CA GLY A 1057 29.94 -29.95 -51.04
C GLY A 1057 29.01 -28.75 -51.01
N ARG A 1058 27.83 -28.93 -51.62
CA ARG A 1058 26.74 -27.95 -51.61
C ARG A 1058 25.64 -28.47 -50.69
N TYR A 1059 25.44 -27.79 -49.58
CA TYR A 1059 24.48 -28.12 -48.54
C TYR A 1059 23.31 -27.14 -48.67
N PRO A 1060 22.14 -27.57 -49.16
CA PRO A 1060 20.98 -26.69 -49.25
C PRO A 1060 20.47 -26.35 -47.85
N TYR A 1061 19.99 -25.13 -47.66
CA TYR A 1061 19.16 -24.76 -46.52
C TYR A 1061 17.77 -24.35 -47.00
N VAL A 1062 16.74 -24.68 -46.22
CA VAL A 1062 15.33 -24.51 -46.61
C VAL A 1062 14.47 -24.08 -45.43
N CYS A 1063 13.42 -23.31 -45.71
CA CYS A 1063 12.28 -23.16 -44.80
C CYS A 1063 11.34 -24.36 -45.01
N THR A 1064 11.01 -25.08 -43.95
CA THR A 1064 10.07 -26.21 -43.96
C THR A 1064 8.68 -25.85 -43.44
N PHE A 1065 8.42 -24.58 -43.15
CA PHE A 1065 7.06 -24.12 -42.94
C PHE A 1065 6.18 -24.49 -44.16
N PRO A 1066 4.93 -24.94 -43.98
CA PRO A 1066 4.17 -25.61 -45.04
C PRO A 1066 4.12 -24.82 -46.36
N GLY A 1067 4.63 -25.43 -47.43
CA GLY A 1067 4.65 -24.83 -48.78
C GLY A 1067 5.77 -23.82 -49.06
N HIS A 1068 6.66 -23.50 -48.11
CA HIS A 1068 7.69 -22.45 -48.29
C HIS A 1068 8.95 -22.96 -49.02
N TRP A 1069 9.36 -24.21 -48.78
CA TRP A 1069 10.62 -24.77 -49.29
C TRP A 1069 10.89 -24.64 -50.81
N PRO A 1070 9.88 -24.62 -51.72
CA PRO A 1070 10.16 -24.48 -53.16
C PRO A 1070 10.74 -23.11 -53.53
N MET A 1071 10.38 -22.05 -52.79
CA MET A 1071 10.80 -20.67 -53.06
C MET A 1071 11.80 -20.15 -52.01
N MET A 1072 11.67 -20.58 -50.76
CA MET A 1072 12.45 -20.13 -49.63
C MET A 1072 13.57 -21.11 -49.30
N ASN A 1073 14.64 -21.04 -50.09
CA ASN A 1073 15.82 -21.89 -49.96
C ASN A 1073 17.08 -21.19 -50.44
N GLY A 1074 18.23 -21.71 -50.02
CA GLY A 1074 19.54 -21.33 -50.52
C GLY A 1074 20.56 -22.45 -50.38
N VAL A 1075 21.85 -22.13 -50.58
CA VAL A 1075 22.92 -23.12 -50.54
C VAL A 1075 24.16 -22.62 -49.79
N MET A 1076 24.53 -23.34 -48.73
CA MET A 1076 25.85 -23.26 -48.11
C MET A 1076 26.85 -24.09 -48.93
N THR A 1077 27.94 -23.48 -49.38
CA THR A 1077 29.01 -24.20 -50.09
C THR A 1077 30.21 -24.41 -49.19
N VAL A 1078 30.46 -25.66 -48.81
CA VAL A 1078 31.64 -26.05 -48.04
C VAL A 1078 32.82 -26.25 -48.98
N LYS A 1079 33.88 -25.45 -48.82
CA LYS A 1079 35.14 -25.55 -49.57
C LYS A 1079 36.19 -26.33 -48.78
N ARG A 1080 37.14 -26.95 -49.48
CA ARG A 1080 38.32 -27.55 -48.83
C ARG A 1080 39.11 -26.46 -48.10
N ARG A 1081 39.53 -26.74 -46.87
CA ARG A 1081 40.57 -25.95 -46.21
C ARG A 1081 41.83 -25.91 -47.11
N PRO A 1082 42.45 -24.75 -47.31
CA PRO A 1082 43.79 -24.69 -47.91
C PRO A 1082 44.72 -25.57 -47.05
N ARG A 1083 45.60 -26.38 -47.66
CA ARG A 1083 46.67 -27.02 -46.90
C ARG A 1083 47.54 -25.91 -46.31
N GLN A 1084 47.56 -25.79 -44.97
CA GLN A 1084 48.59 -25.02 -44.27
C GLN A 1084 49.95 -25.69 -44.47
#